data_AF-A0A317VKX0-F1
#
_entry.id   AF-A0A317VKX0-F1
#
_cell.length_a   1.000
_cell.length_b   1.000
_cell.length_c   1.000
_cell.angle_alpha   90.00
_cell.angle_beta   90.00
_cell.angle_gamma   90.00
#
_symmetry.space_group_name_H-M   'P 1'
#
loop_
_entity.id
_entity.type
_entity.pdbx_description
1 polymer ?
#
loop_
_entity_poly.entity_id
_entity_poly.type
_entity_poly.pdbx_seq_one_letter_code
_entity_poly.pdbx_strand_id
1 'polypeptide(L)'
;MSLRSLLTVSGLVCSGLASVLSRRATLDSWLTSEATVARTAILNNIGADGVWVAGADSGIVVASPSTDNPDYFYTWTRDSGLVIKTLVDLFRNGDTGLLSTIEQYISAQAIVQGISNPSGSLSSGGLGEPKFNVDETAFTGAWGRPQRDGPALRATAMIDFGEWLIENGYTSIATDIIWPLVRNDLSYVAQYWNQTGYDLWEEIDGSSFFTIAVQHRALVEGNTFAANVGSSCSWCESQAPQILCYLQSFWTGSYILANFDSSRSGLDANTLLGSIHTFDPEAGCDDSTFQPCSPRALANHKEVVDSFRSIYTLNDGYTESEAVAVGRYPEDVYYDGNPWFLCTLAAAEQLYDALYQWNQQGSLEITDVSLAFFQALYSSAATGTYSSSSSTYTSIVDAVKTYADGFVTFVETHAATNGSLSEQYSKTDGLELSARDLTWSYAALLTANNRRNSVVPAAWGETSASSVPATCVSTSATGTYSSVTIASWPTIVVSGATSATTTATATATGSATTTTASKTTTSSTSCTTPTAVAVTFDLSATTTYGENIYLVGSISQLGDWDTSDGIALSASDYTTSDPLWFVTVTLPAGESFEYKFIRIETDGTVEWESRKAVRHCGYGGDKALRLRGATAQGVGLPLGTGWDATGTSTPARKPNFLFILTDDQDLQMNSPAYMPHTQSRIKDQGVEFLNHFVTTALCCPSRVSLWTGRQAHNTNVTDVSPPYGGYPKFVSQGFNDNFLPVWLQSAGYNTFYTGKLFNAHSVTTYNAPFVNGFNGSDFLLDPFTYSYWNATYQRNHEPPRSYEGQYTTDVMKDKALGLLDDALASDSPFFLTVAPIAPHTNIDMKAATVGAMSSPQMTEPLPAPRHASLFSDAKVPRTPNFNPSVKSGASWVQTLELQNQTVIDYQDHVYRQRLRALQAVDEMVDALIARLEDSGQLDNTYIIYSADNGYHIGQHRLPPGKTTGYEEDIRVPFYIRGPGIPQGGSVDRVTTHIDIAPTLFDLARLPLRNDFDGTPMPVPSQRETETQTQSILHEHVTVEFWGHSVLEGEYSRIGYMGTSNVPNNTYKSARILSQEYNLYYSVWCSGDHELYDLSTDPYQMTNLYPARASLTLLNRPLELVIDRVDALLLVLKSCKGSTCVQPWKVLHSDGSVASLKDALGTEYDAFYAAQPKVQYTACEAGYLIESEGPQAGLQYRDGLSWEAWT
;
A
#
# COMPACT_ATOMS: atom_id res chain seq x y z
N MET A 1 -69.76 12.71 -12.30
CA MET A 1 -68.82 13.19 -11.27
C MET A 1 -68.60 12.06 -10.28
N SER A 2 -67.40 11.67 -9.86
CA SER A 2 -66.05 12.06 -10.31
C SER A 2 -65.10 10.87 -10.12
N LEU A 3 -64.02 10.78 -10.92
CA LEU A 3 -62.90 9.86 -10.65
C LEU A 3 -62.25 10.18 -9.30
N ARG A 4 -61.92 9.14 -8.51
CA ARG A 4 -60.82 9.08 -7.51
C ARG A 4 -60.76 7.69 -6.83
N SER A 5 -60.33 6.66 -7.58
CA SER A 5 -60.02 5.32 -7.04
C SER A 5 -58.97 4.61 -7.91
N LEU A 6 -57.70 5.03 -7.82
CA LEU A 6 -56.50 4.36 -8.37
C LEU A 6 -55.28 5.30 -8.18
N LEU A 7 -54.57 5.21 -7.05
CA LEU A 7 -53.21 5.75 -6.78
C LEU A 7 -52.91 5.72 -5.25
N THR A 8 -52.57 4.55 -4.68
CA THR A 8 -52.03 4.47 -3.29
C THR A 8 -51.31 3.18 -2.87
N VAL A 9 -51.09 2.19 -3.75
CA VAL A 9 -50.52 0.87 -3.34
C VAL A 9 -49.07 0.64 -3.82
N SER A 10 -48.58 1.40 -4.81
CA SER A 10 -47.24 1.20 -5.39
C SER A 10 -46.10 1.99 -4.71
N GLY A 11 -46.38 2.75 -3.66
CA GLY A 11 -45.41 3.71 -3.08
C GLY A 11 -44.52 3.17 -1.95
N LEU A 12 -45.00 2.23 -1.13
CA LEU A 12 -44.23 1.71 0.02
C LEU A 12 -43.20 0.64 -0.35
N VAL A 13 -43.45 -0.15 -1.39
CA VAL A 13 -42.53 -1.25 -1.77
C VAL A 13 -41.26 -0.71 -2.42
N CYS A 14 -41.37 0.30 -3.30
CA CYS A 14 -40.20 0.91 -3.94
C CYS A 14 -39.32 1.73 -2.97
N SER A 15 -39.89 2.30 -1.90
CA SER A 15 -39.11 3.09 -0.93
C SER A 15 -38.28 2.20 0.00
N GLY A 16 -38.83 1.08 0.48
CA GLY A 16 -38.07 0.07 1.23
C GLY A 16 -36.95 -0.57 0.39
N LEU A 17 -37.25 -0.99 -0.85
CA LEU A 17 -36.24 -1.52 -1.77
C LEU A 17 -35.13 -0.51 -2.07
N ALA A 18 -35.47 0.77 -2.28
CA ALA A 18 -34.47 1.81 -2.51
C ALA A 18 -33.56 2.04 -1.28
N SER A 19 -34.09 2.01 -0.06
CA SER A 19 -33.26 2.13 1.16
C SER A 19 -32.36 0.92 1.39
N VAL A 20 -32.84 -0.30 1.09
CA VAL A 20 -32.02 -1.53 1.19
C VAL A 20 -30.94 -1.56 0.12
N LEU A 21 -31.26 -1.20 -1.13
CA LEU A 21 -30.28 -1.08 -2.21
C LEU A 21 -29.24 0.01 -1.92
N SER A 22 -29.66 1.15 -1.36
CA SER A 22 -28.74 2.23 -0.95
C SER A 22 -27.81 1.80 0.20
N ARG A 23 -28.29 1.02 1.18
CA ARG A 23 -27.46 0.49 2.27
C ARG A 23 -26.53 -0.65 1.82
N ARG A 24 -26.97 -1.49 0.89
CA ARG A 24 -26.06 -2.50 0.28
C ARG A 24 -24.94 -1.82 -0.49
N ALA A 25 -25.24 -0.77 -1.26
CA ALA A 25 -24.22 0.00 -1.99
C ALA A 25 -23.20 0.71 -1.08
N THR A 26 -23.58 1.13 0.14
CA THR A 26 -22.61 1.65 1.12
C THR A 26 -21.78 0.53 1.73
N LEU A 27 -22.42 -0.57 2.15
CA LEU A 27 -21.74 -1.73 2.74
C LEU A 27 -20.71 -2.36 1.79
N ASP A 28 -21.03 -2.49 0.49
CA ASP A 28 -20.11 -3.01 -0.54
C ASP A 28 -18.89 -2.07 -0.71
N SER A 29 -19.11 -0.75 -0.64
CA SER A 29 -18.03 0.24 -0.71
C SER A 29 -17.16 0.24 0.56
N TRP A 30 -17.78 0.12 1.74
CA TRP A 30 -17.06 0.05 3.01
C TRP A 30 -16.23 -1.23 3.08
N LEU A 31 -16.81 -2.40 2.79
CA LEU A 31 -16.08 -3.68 2.79
C LEU A 31 -14.88 -3.71 1.83
N THR A 32 -14.97 -3.04 0.68
CA THR A 32 -13.84 -2.93 -0.27
C THR A 32 -12.68 -2.12 0.32
N SER A 33 -12.99 -1.01 1.00
CA SER A 33 -12.02 -0.19 1.73
C SER A 33 -11.45 -0.97 2.93
N GLU A 34 -12.34 -1.46 3.80
CA GLU A 34 -12.00 -2.06 5.07
C GLU A 34 -11.22 -3.38 4.93
N ALA A 35 -11.50 -4.19 3.91
CA ALA A 35 -10.67 -5.35 3.61
C ALA A 35 -9.22 -4.96 3.24
N THR A 36 -9.01 -3.82 2.58
CA THR A 36 -7.67 -3.31 2.28
C THR A 36 -6.97 -2.85 3.55
N VAL A 37 -7.68 -2.19 4.46
CA VAL A 37 -7.16 -1.80 5.78
C VAL A 37 -6.84 -3.02 6.61
N ALA A 38 -7.78 -3.95 6.80
CA ALA A 38 -7.64 -5.16 7.61
C ALA A 38 -6.47 -6.05 7.16
N ARG A 39 -6.32 -6.28 5.84
CA ARG A 39 -5.16 -7.00 5.28
C ARG A 39 -3.85 -6.32 5.68
N THR A 40 -3.81 -5.00 5.61
CA THR A 40 -2.61 -4.22 5.89
C THR A 40 -2.33 -4.15 7.39
N ALA A 41 -3.37 -4.04 8.21
CA ALA A 41 -3.32 -4.06 9.67
C ALA A 41 -2.78 -5.40 10.20
N ILE A 42 -3.17 -6.52 9.59
CA ILE A 42 -2.56 -7.84 9.86
C ILE A 42 -1.05 -7.80 9.63
N LEU A 43 -0.59 -7.31 8.47
CA LEU A 43 0.84 -7.24 8.17
C LEU A 43 1.59 -6.27 9.09
N ASN A 44 0.95 -5.19 9.53
CA ASN A 44 1.53 -4.26 10.51
C ASN A 44 1.75 -4.90 11.90
N ASN A 45 1.04 -6.00 12.21
CA ASN A 45 1.17 -6.78 13.44
C ASN A 45 2.05 -8.05 13.32
N ILE A 46 2.77 -8.22 12.20
CA ILE A 46 3.69 -9.35 11.99
C ILE A 46 5.13 -8.85 11.96
N GLY A 47 5.97 -9.37 12.86
CA GLY A 47 7.40 -9.05 12.89
C GLY A 47 8.16 -9.59 11.67
N ALA A 48 9.31 -9.03 11.29
CA ALA A 48 9.99 -7.88 11.89
C ALA A 48 9.67 -6.55 11.16
N ASP A 49 9.00 -6.64 10.00
CA ASP A 49 8.68 -5.50 9.13
C ASP A 49 7.37 -4.78 9.53
N GLY A 50 6.57 -5.37 10.42
CA GLY A 50 5.30 -4.83 10.90
C GLY A 50 5.47 -3.54 11.71
N VAL A 51 4.98 -2.43 11.16
CA VAL A 51 5.22 -1.08 11.69
C VAL A 51 4.57 -0.78 13.06
N TRP A 52 3.67 -1.64 13.54
CA TRP A 52 3.06 -1.50 14.88
C TRP A 52 3.75 -2.37 15.95
N VAL A 53 4.59 -3.33 15.54
CA VAL A 53 5.19 -4.36 16.41
C VAL A 53 6.71 -4.35 16.40
N ALA A 54 7.29 -3.15 16.40
CA ALA A 54 8.73 -2.95 16.45
C ALA A 54 9.38 -3.70 17.64
N GLY A 55 10.23 -4.68 17.33
CA GLY A 55 10.86 -5.58 18.30
C GLY A 55 10.29 -7.00 18.34
N ALA A 56 9.26 -7.31 17.55
CA ALA A 56 8.85 -8.69 17.26
C ALA A 56 9.77 -9.33 16.21
N ASP A 57 10.10 -10.61 16.40
CA ASP A 57 10.95 -11.37 15.48
C ASP A 57 10.23 -11.74 14.16
N SER A 58 11.02 -12.13 13.15
CA SER A 58 10.52 -12.37 11.79
C SER A 58 9.55 -13.55 11.73
N GLY A 59 8.32 -13.30 11.26
CA GLY A 59 7.26 -14.30 11.19
C GLY A 59 6.39 -14.41 12.44
N ILE A 60 6.70 -13.64 13.49
CA ILE A 60 5.90 -13.63 14.73
C ILE A 60 4.66 -12.74 14.54
N VAL A 61 3.49 -13.36 14.61
CA VAL A 61 2.19 -12.68 14.60
C VAL A 61 1.85 -12.24 16.02
N VAL A 62 1.79 -10.94 16.27
CA VAL A 62 1.38 -10.38 17.56
C VAL A 62 -0.14 -10.26 17.60
N ALA A 63 -0.78 -10.52 18.76
CA ALA A 63 -2.23 -10.44 18.87
C ALA A 63 -2.73 -8.98 18.74
N SER A 64 -2.04 -8.02 19.37
CA SER A 64 -2.32 -6.58 19.26
C SER A 64 -1.07 -5.76 19.62
N PRO A 65 -0.90 -4.54 19.06
CA PRO A 65 0.16 -3.62 19.45
C PRO A 65 -0.12 -2.89 20.79
N SER A 66 -1.11 -3.36 21.58
CA SER A 66 -1.41 -2.88 22.92
C SER A 66 -0.45 -3.47 23.95
N THR A 67 0.27 -2.61 24.67
CA THR A 67 1.27 -2.97 25.70
C THR A 67 0.84 -2.63 27.13
N ASP A 68 -0.36 -2.06 27.30
CA ASP A 68 -0.92 -1.70 28.61
C ASP A 68 -2.45 -1.75 28.56
N ASN A 69 -3.04 -2.28 29.64
CA ASN A 69 -4.48 -2.41 29.90
C ASN A 69 -5.41 -2.53 28.65
N PRO A 70 -5.39 -3.67 27.93
CA PRO A 70 -4.62 -4.88 28.22
C PRO A 70 -3.25 -4.92 27.51
N ASP A 71 -2.31 -5.64 28.10
CA ASP A 71 -1.03 -5.98 27.48
C ASP A 71 -1.17 -7.26 26.63
N TYR A 72 -1.28 -7.08 25.32
CA TYR A 72 -1.45 -8.11 24.30
C TYR A 72 -0.24 -8.19 23.36
N PHE A 73 0.90 -7.61 23.77
CA PHE A 73 2.14 -7.62 22.99
C PHE A 73 2.89 -8.96 23.12
N TYR A 74 2.21 -10.04 22.76
CA TYR A 74 2.67 -11.42 22.74
C TYR A 74 2.16 -12.09 21.46
N THR A 75 2.76 -13.23 21.12
CA THR A 75 2.24 -14.10 20.06
C THR A 75 1.46 -15.26 20.67
N TRP A 76 0.20 -15.44 20.26
CA TRP A 76 -0.61 -16.58 20.62
C TRP A 76 -0.61 -17.60 19.48
N THR A 77 -0.46 -18.88 19.80
CA THR A 77 -0.44 -19.97 18.80
C THR A 77 -1.77 -20.05 18.03
N ARG A 78 -2.90 -19.83 18.71
CA ARG A 78 -4.25 -19.78 18.13
C ARG A 78 -4.39 -18.65 17.12
N ASP A 79 -4.18 -17.41 17.57
CA ASP A 79 -4.31 -16.20 16.78
C ASP A 79 -3.38 -16.24 15.56
N SER A 80 -2.12 -16.64 15.76
CA SER A 80 -1.16 -16.82 14.67
C SER A 80 -1.62 -17.86 13.65
N GLY A 81 -2.13 -19.02 14.10
CA GLY A 81 -2.65 -20.06 13.22
C GLY A 81 -3.84 -19.59 12.37
N LEU A 82 -4.81 -18.90 12.99
CA LEU A 82 -6.02 -18.39 12.32
C LEU A 82 -5.69 -17.26 11.33
N VAL A 83 -4.83 -16.32 11.73
CA VAL A 83 -4.36 -15.22 10.89
C VAL A 83 -3.56 -15.75 9.70
N ILE A 84 -2.63 -16.69 9.91
CA ILE A 84 -1.85 -17.26 8.81
C ILE A 84 -2.71 -18.12 7.90
N LYS A 85 -3.69 -18.88 8.41
CA LYS A 85 -4.66 -19.58 7.54
C LYS A 85 -5.37 -18.59 6.61
N THR A 86 -5.75 -17.42 7.13
CA THR A 86 -6.37 -16.33 6.34
C THR A 86 -5.40 -15.79 5.28
N LEU A 87 -4.12 -15.57 5.62
CA LEU A 87 -3.10 -15.14 4.65
C LEU A 87 -2.79 -16.21 3.60
N VAL A 88 -2.81 -17.49 3.96
CA VAL A 88 -2.67 -18.61 3.02
C VAL A 88 -3.86 -18.65 2.06
N ASP A 89 -5.10 -18.47 2.53
CA ASP A 89 -6.28 -18.37 1.67
C ASP A 89 -6.17 -17.20 0.68
N LEU A 90 -5.74 -16.02 1.12
CA LEU A 90 -5.51 -14.86 0.24
C LEU A 90 -4.40 -15.13 -0.78
N PHE A 91 -3.29 -15.74 -0.34
CA PHE A 91 -2.17 -16.13 -1.18
C PHE A 91 -2.60 -17.11 -2.28
N ARG A 92 -3.35 -18.16 -1.93
CA ARG A 92 -3.93 -19.13 -2.88
C ARG A 92 -4.89 -18.47 -3.87
N ASN A 93 -5.62 -17.45 -3.43
CA ASN A 93 -6.51 -16.63 -4.26
C ASN A 93 -5.79 -15.51 -5.06
N GLY A 94 -4.46 -15.53 -5.14
CA GLY A 94 -3.68 -14.69 -6.05
C GLY A 94 -2.91 -13.54 -5.41
N ASP A 95 -3.00 -13.35 -4.08
CA ASP A 95 -2.19 -12.38 -3.35
C ASP A 95 -0.76 -12.90 -3.14
N THR A 96 -0.04 -13.01 -4.25
CA THR A 96 1.26 -13.69 -4.26
C THR A 96 2.31 -13.02 -3.36
N GLY A 97 2.13 -11.74 -2.98
CA GLY A 97 3.05 -11.00 -2.13
C GLY A 97 3.18 -11.52 -0.69
N LEU A 98 2.23 -12.34 -0.23
CA LEU A 98 2.19 -12.87 1.14
C LEU A 98 3.16 -14.04 1.40
N LEU A 99 3.78 -14.63 0.37
CA LEU A 99 4.64 -15.82 0.53
C LEU A 99 5.79 -15.61 1.51
N SER A 100 6.50 -14.48 1.45
CA SER A 100 7.63 -14.24 2.37
C SER A 100 7.16 -14.21 3.82
N THR A 101 5.99 -13.64 4.09
CA THR A 101 5.37 -13.64 5.43
C THR A 101 4.96 -15.05 5.87
N ILE A 102 4.44 -15.88 4.96
CA ILE A 102 4.09 -17.29 5.23
C ILE A 102 5.36 -18.13 5.50
N GLU A 103 6.41 -17.98 4.69
CA GLU A 103 7.72 -18.64 4.86
C GLU A 103 8.39 -18.23 6.19
N GLN A 104 8.37 -16.94 6.52
CA GLN A 104 8.88 -16.41 7.77
C GLN A 104 8.11 -16.97 8.97
N TYR A 105 6.77 -16.97 8.94
CA TYR A 105 5.98 -17.59 10.01
C TYR A 105 6.33 -19.07 10.20
N ILE A 106 6.44 -19.85 9.12
CA ILE A 106 6.78 -21.27 9.22
C ILE A 106 8.20 -21.46 9.79
N SER A 107 9.16 -20.58 9.44
CA SER A 107 10.48 -20.52 10.09
C SER A 107 10.38 -20.24 11.59
N ALA A 108 9.62 -19.22 12.00
CA ALA A 108 9.41 -18.88 13.40
C ALA A 108 8.77 -20.03 14.19
N GLN A 109 7.78 -20.71 13.60
CA GLN A 109 7.15 -21.86 14.24
C GLN A 109 8.11 -23.04 14.42
N ALA A 110 9.13 -23.22 13.58
CA ALA A 110 10.18 -24.21 13.81
C ALA A 110 11.01 -23.92 15.07
N ILE A 111 11.21 -22.63 15.39
CA ILE A 111 11.88 -22.18 16.62
C ILE A 111 10.91 -22.35 17.80
N VAL A 112 9.68 -21.82 17.69
CA VAL A 112 8.65 -21.85 18.75
C VAL A 112 8.31 -23.27 19.20
N GLN A 113 8.16 -24.24 18.28
CA GLN A 113 7.96 -25.66 18.65
C GLN A 113 9.11 -26.22 19.50
N GLY A 114 10.33 -25.69 19.37
CA GLY A 114 11.52 -26.11 20.12
C GLY A 114 11.64 -25.52 21.53
N ILE A 115 10.91 -24.43 21.83
CA ILE A 115 11.00 -23.73 23.11
C ILE A 115 10.45 -24.61 24.23
N SER A 116 11.24 -24.79 25.30
CA SER A 116 10.73 -25.36 26.55
C SER A 116 10.07 -24.26 27.39
N ASN A 117 8.83 -24.48 27.80
CA ASN A 117 7.93 -23.50 28.38
C ASN A 117 7.16 -24.09 29.59
N PRO A 118 6.29 -23.34 30.29
CA PRO A 118 5.58 -23.85 31.46
C PRO A 118 4.63 -25.04 31.20
N SER A 119 4.10 -25.19 29.98
CA SER A 119 3.32 -26.38 29.57
C SER A 119 4.20 -27.62 29.31
N GLY A 120 5.50 -27.45 29.12
CA GLY A 120 6.48 -28.54 29.00
C GLY A 120 7.55 -28.28 27.95
N SER A 121 8.22 -29.35 27.53
CA SER A 121 9.06 -29.37 26.32
C SER A 121 8.29 -29.93 25.12
N LEU A 122 8.88 -29.83 23.92
CA LEU A 122 8.35 -30.34 22.64
C LEU A 122 7.66 -31.71 22.74
N SER A 123 8.22 -32.67 23.49
CA SER A 123 7.67 -34.03 23.63
C SER A 123 6.88 -34.28 24.92
N SER A 124 6.82 -33.31 25.84
CA SER A 124 6.19 -33.47 27.18
C SER A 124 4.99 -32.55 27.44
N GLY A 125 4.61 -31.70 26.48
CA GLY A 125 3.38 -30.88 26.56
C GLY A 125 3.52 -29.47 25.98
N GLY A 126 4.74 -29.01 25.70
CA GLY A 126 5.05 -27.61 25.38
C GLY A 126 4.39 -27.06 24.12
N LEU A 127 3.95 -27.89 23.18
CA LEU A 127 3.21 -27.46 21.99
C LEU A 127 1.82 -26.87 22.32
N GLY A 128 1.25 -27.21 23.48
CA GLY A 128 -0.01 -26.63 23.98
C GLY A 128 0.16 -25.36 24.83
N GLU A 129 1.34 -24.73 24.82
CA GLU A 129 1.51 -23.42 25.44
C GLU A 129 0.75 -22.37 24.61
N PRO A 130 -0.17 -21.59 25.22
CA PRO A 130 -1.01 -20.67 24.47
C PRO A 130 -0.22 -19.55 23.78
N LYS A 131 0.76 -18.97 24.50
CA LYS A 131 1.46 -17.76 24.07
C LYS A 131 2.94 -17.72 24.42
N PHE A 132 3.68 -16.95 23.63
CA PHE A 132 5.11 -16.71 23.75
C PHE A 132 5.38 -15.21 23.68
N ASN A 133 6.55 -14.78 24.15
CA ASN A 133 6.99 -13.41 23.96
C ASN A 133 7.31 -13.18 22.47
N VAL A 134 7.30 -11.92 22.03
CA VAL A 134 7.49 -11.60 20.60
C VAL A 134 8.92 -11.81 20.08
N ASP A 135 9.87 -12.07 20.99
CA ASP A 135 11.30 -12.32 20.75
C ASP A 135 11.65 -13.83 20.76
N GLU A 136 10.68 -14.68 20.41
CA GLU A 136 10.80 -16.15 20.41
C GLU A 136 11.25 -16.74 21.76
N THR A 137 10.92 -16.08 22.88
CA THR A 137 11.15 -16.61 24.24
C THR A 137 9.87 -17.08 24.93
N ALA A 138 10.03 -17.99 25.90
CA ALA A 138 8.90 -18.53 26.67
C ALA A 138 8.25 -17.46 27.56
N PHE A 139 6.92 -17.32 27.46
CA PHE A 139 6.16 -16.58 28.46
C PHE A 139 6.14 -17.38 29.78
N THR A 140 6.71 -16.83 30.84
CA THR A 140 6.90 -17.54 32.13
C THR A 140 5.85 -17.20 33.20
N GLY A 141 4.94 -16.27 32.92
CA GLY A 141 3.87 -15.89 33.83
C GLY A 141 2.79 -16.97 34.02
N ALA A 142 1.98 -16.85 35.07
CA ALA A 142 0.78 -17.66 35.24
C ALA A 142 -0.24 -17.33 34.13
N TRP A 143 -0.89 -18.35 33.57
CA TRP A 143 -1.81 -18.23 32.44
C TRP A 143 -2.73 -19.45 32.34
N GLY A 144 -3.84 -19.36 31.62
CA GLY A 144 -4.73 -20.47 31.31
C GLY A 144 -4.11 -21.43 30.30
N ARG A 145 -3.36 -22.44 30.79
CA ARG A 145 -2.60 -23.40 29.99
C ARG A 145 -2.79 -24.85 30.46
N PRO A 146 -2.65 -25.85 29.58
CA PRO A 146 -2.43 -25.73 28.13
C PRO A 146 -3.73 -25.35 27.39
N GLN A 147 -3.59 -24.77 26.20
CA GLN A 147 -4.66 -24.67 25.19
C GLN A 147 -4.31 -25.64 24.06
N ARG A 148 -5.27 -26.51 23.69
CA ARG A 148 -4.99 -27.69 22.85
C ARG A 148 -5.41 -27.53 21.38
N ASP A 149 -6.04 -26.42 21.05
CA ASP A 149 -6.45 -25.98 19.71
C ASP A 149 -5.26 -25.43 18.90
N GLY A 150 -4.33 -24.70 19.53
CA GLY A 150 -3.18 -24.07 18.88
C GLY A 150 -2.42 -24.98 17.90
N PRO A 151 -1.99 -26.20 18.31
CA PRO A 151 -1.38 -27.18 17.41
C PRO A 151 -2.25 -27.56 16.19
N ALA A 152 -3.56 -27.74 16.39
CA ALA A 152 -4.46 -28.10 15.30
C ALA A 152 -4.60 -26.95 14.28
N LEU A 153 -4.78 -25.71 14.77
CA LEU A 153 -4.88 -24.50 13.94
C LEU A 153 -3.59 -24.24 13.16
N ARG A 154 -2.44 -24.37 13.83
CA ARG A 154 -1.11 -24.26 13.18
C ARG A 154 -0.90 -25.34 12.14
N ALA A 155 -1.28 -26.59 12.43
CA ALA A 155 -1.21 -27.68 11.47
C ALA A 155 -2.08 -27.41 10.23
N THR A 156 -3.36 -27.04 10.39
CA THR A 156 -4.27 -26.71 9.26
C THR A 156 -3.72 -25.57 8.39
N ALA A 157 -3.19 -24.49 8.98
CA ALA A 157 -2.57 -23.39 8.22
C ALA A 157 -1.35 -23.85 7.41
N MET A 158 -0.48 -24.69 7.99
CA MET A 158 0.70 -25.23 7.32
C MET A 158 0.35 -26.29 6.27
N ILE A 159 -0.66 -27.13 6.51
CA ILE A 159 -1.13 -28.16 5.58
C ILE A 159 -1.66 -27.51 4.31
N ASP A 160 -2.50 -26.48 4.41
CA ASP A 160 -3.07 -25.80 3.24
C ASP A 160 -1.98 -25.19 2.34
N PHE A 161 -0.98 -24.53 2.93
CA PHE A 161 0.19 -24.06 2.18
C PHE A 161 1.05 -25.23 1.64
N GLY A 162 1.15 -26.33 2.38
CA GLY A 162 1.81 -27.57 1.96
C GLY A 162 1.14 -28.22 0.75
N GLU A 163 -0.19 -28.27 0.69
CA GLU A 163 -0.94 -28.77 -0.46
C GLU A 163 -0.79 -27.82 -1.66
N TRP A 164 -0.83 -26.50 -1.45
CA TRP A 164 -0.51 -25.54 -2.52
C TRP A 164 0.90 -25.78 -3.09
N LEU A 165 1.90 -26.06 -2.24
CA LEU A 165 3.24 -26.41 -2.70
C LEU A 165 3.25 -27.69 -3.53
N ILE A 166 2.49 -28.72 -3.14
CA ILE A 166 2.37 -29.98 -3.90
C ILE A 166 1.69 -29.76 -5.25
N GLU A 167 0.56 -29.05 -5.28
CA GLU A 167 -0.19 -28.66 -6.48
C GLU A 167 0.70 -27.92 -7.50
N ASN A 168 1.63 -27.09 -7.01
CA ASN A 168 2.51 -26.26 -7.83
C ASN A 168 3.91 -26.88 -8.06
N GLY A 169 4.11 -28.16 -7.75
CA GLY A 169 5.32 -28.91 -8.08
C GLY A 169 6.49 -28.78 -7.09
N TYR A 170 6.26 -28.15 -5.94
CA TYR A 170 7.22 -27.96 -4.83
C TYR A 170 7.10 -29.07 -3.76
N THR A 171 6.71 -30.29 -4.14
CA THR A 171 6.50 -31.42 -3.21
C THR A 171 7.66 -31.66 -2.26
N SER A 172 8.93 -31.49 -2.69
CA SER A 172 10.08 -31.62 -1.80
C SER A 172 10.08 -30.61 -0.64
N ILE A 173 9.58 -29.40 -0.85
CA ILE A 173 9.46 -28.38 0.21
C ILE A 173 8.36 -28.79 1.20
N ALA A 174 7.23 -29.30 0.70
CA ALA A 174 6.17 -29.85 1.53
C ALA A 174 6.67 -31.05 2.37
N THR A 175 7.44 -31.97 1.78
CA THR A 175 8.01 -33.14 2.46
C THR A 175 9.12 -32.78 3.46
N ASP A 176 10.05 -31.90 3.10
CA ASP A 176 11.29 -31.68 3.87
C ASP A 176 11.18 -30.54 4.90
N ILE A 177 10.31 -29.55 4.67
CA ILE A 177 10.15 -28.37 5.53
C ILE A 177 8.80 -28.37 6.27
N ILE A 178 7.70 -28.53 5.55
CA ILE A 178 6.35 -28.39 6.13
C ILE A 178 5.97 -29.62 6.98
N TRP A 179 6.10 -30.82 6.42
CA TRP A 179 5.65 -32.06 7.04
C TRP A 179 6.29 -32.34 8.43
N PRO A 180 7.59 -32.11 8.69
CA PRO A 180 8.17 -32.30 10.01
C PRO A 180 7.51 -31.47 11.13
N LEU A 181 7.11 -30.22 10.82
CA LEU A 181 6.42 -29.33 11.74
C LEU A 181 4.97 -29.78 11.98
N VAL A 182 4.24 -30.00 10.88
CA VAL A 182 2.86 -30.52 10.90
C VAL A 182 2.77 -31.83 11.68
N ARG A 183 3.69 -32.77 11.46
CA ARG A 183 3.73 -34.05 12.16
C ARG A 183 3.91 -33.90 13.67
N ASN A 184 4.64 -32.90 14.16
CA ASN A 184 4.78 -32.65 15.59
C ASN A 184 3.44 -32.17 16.19
N ASP A 185 2.74 -31.26 15.51
CA ASP A 185 1.44 -30.75 15.96
C ASP A 185 0.33 -31.81 15.87
N LEU A 186 0.25 -32.58 14.78
CA LEU A 186 -0.67 -33.73 14.66
C LEU A 186 -0.38 -34.82 15.68
N SER A 187 0.89 -35.03 16.03
CA SER A 187 1.30 -35.94 17.11
C SER A 187 0.80 -35.46 18.47
N TYR A 188 0.82 -34.14 18.72
CA TYR A 188 0.22 -33.56 19.92
C TYR A 188 -1.28 -33.79 19.95
N VAL A 189 -2.01 -33.46 18.88
CA VAL A 189 -3.47 -33.65 18.81
C VAL A 189 -3.83 -35.11 19.07
N ALA A 190 -3.23 -36.06 18.34
CA ALA A 190 -3.53 -37.48 18.51
C ALA A 190 -3.19 -38.05 19.91
N GLN A 191 -2.29 -37.39 20.66
CA GLN A 191 -1.89 -37.79 22.01
C GLN A 191 -2.71 -37.12 23.13
N TYR A 192 -3.15 -35.89 22.93
CA TYR A 192 -3.71 -35.05 23.99
C TYR A 192 -5.16 -34.59 23.78
N TRP A 193 -5.82 -34.91 22.65
CA TRP A 193 -7.22 -34.50 22.38
C TRP A 193 -8.21 -34.91 23.48
N ASN A 194 -8.01 -36.08 24.08
CA ASN A 194 -8.86 -36.66 25.14
C ASN A 194 -8.35 -36.29 26.55
N GLN A 195 -7.84 -35.07 26.73
CA GLN A 195 -7.46 -34.48 28.02
C GLN A 195 -7.98 -33.05 28.09
N THR A 196 -8.40 -32.60 29.28
CA THR A 196 -8.88 -31.23 29.46
C THR A 196 -7.78 -30.22 29.18
N GLY A 197 -8.18 -29.02 28.78
CA GLY A 197 -7.34 -27.84 28.67
C GLY A 197 -8.21 -26.60 28.66
N TYR A 198 -7.59 -25.43 28.64
CA TYR A 198 -8.32 -24.18 28.56
C TYR A 198 -8.95 -24.02 27.18
N ASP A 199 -10.13 -23.38 27.16
CA ASP A 199 -10.84 -23.02 25.94
C ASP A 199 -10.20 -21.82 25.22
N LEU A 200 -10.72 -21.48 24.03
CA LEU A 200 -10.22 -20.36 23.20
C LEU A 200 -10.34 -18.99 23.87
N TRP A 201 -11.10 -18.88 24.95
CA TRP A 201 -11.23 -17.68 25.77
C TRP A 201 -10.26 -17.64 26.95
N GLU A 202 -9.42 -18.67 27.10
CA GLU A 202 -8.36 -18.80 28.10
C GLU A 202 -8.87 -18.93 29.55
N GLU A 203 -10.13 -19.34 29.73
CA GLU A 203 -10.88 -19.21 30.99
C GLU A 203 -11.33 -20.55 31.58
N ILE A 204 -11.85 -21.46 30.76
CA ILE A 204 -12.49 -22.71 31.20
C ILE A 204 -11.55 -23.89 30.93
N ASP A 205 -10.94 -24.45 31.97
CA ASP A 205 -10.26 -25.77 31.90
C ASP A 205 -11.30 -26.88 31.84
N GLY A 206 -11.45 -27.49 30.67
CA GLY A 206 -12.44 -28.53 30.39
C GLY A 206 -12.23 -29.11 29.00
N SER A 207 -13.32 -29.52 28.35
CA SER A 207 -13.32 -29.90 26.93
C SER A 207 -14.15 -28.88 26.15
N SER A 208 -13.56 -28.27 25.13
CA SER A 208 -14.16 -27.17 24.36
C SER A 208 -14.57 -27.58 22.95
N PHE A 209 -15.76 -27.19 22.50
CA PHE A 209 -16.30 -27.55 21.19
C PHE A 209 -15.38 -27.09 20.06
N PHE A 210 -15.01 -25.80 20.04
CA PHE A 210 -14.04 -25.24 19.08
C PHE A 210 -12.77 -26.10 18.99
N THR A 211 -12.14 -26.39 20.14
CA THR A 211 -10.91 -27.18 20.21
C THR A 211 -11.08 -28.58 19.62
N ILE A 212 -12.15 -29.31 19.98
CA ILE A 212 -12.40 -30.67 19.48
C ILE A 212 -12.73 -30.65 17.97
N ALA A 213 -13.47 -29.64 17.48
CA ALA A 213 -13.81 -29.49 16.07
C ALA A 213 -12.55 -29.25 15.20
N VAL A 214 -11.70 -28.29 15.56
CA VAL A 214 -10.49 -27.99 14.78
C VAL A 214 -9.44 -29.12 14.89
N GLN A 215 -9.39 -29.83 16.03
CA GLN A 215 -8.58 -31.04 16.17
C GLN A 215 -9.05 -32.18 15.26
N HIS A 216 -10.36 -32.36 15.08
CA HIS A 216 -10.90 -33.33 14.13
C HIS A 216 -10.44 -33.01 12.70
N ARG A 217 -10.68 -31.76 12.25
CA ARG A 217 -10.26 -31.25 10.94
C ARG A 217 -8.76 -31.50 10.70
N ALA A 218 -7.92 -31.06 11.64
CA ALA A 218 -6.46 -31.17 11.51
C ALA A 218 -5.98 -32.62 11.34
N LEU A 219 -6.57 -33.60 12.05
CA LEU A 219 -6.21 -35.01 11.84
C LEU A 219 -6.68 -35.55 10.48
N VAL A 220 -7.82 -35.12 9.96
CA VAL A 220 -8.32 -35.55 8.64
C VAL A 220 -7.46 -34.98 7.51
N GLU A 221 -7.29 -33.66 7.48
CA GLU A 221 -6.38 -32.97 6.55
C GLU A 221 -4.96 -33.55 6.66
N GLY A 222 -4.49 -33.73 7.89
CA GLY A 222 -3.16 -34.24 8.19
C GLY A 222 -2.91 -35.66 7.71
N ASN A 223 -3.94 -36.51 7.63
CA ASN A 223 -3.79 -37.84 7.04
C ASN A 223 -3.65 -37.79 5.51
N THR A 224 -4.46 -36.95 4.86
CA THR A 224 -4.38 -36.71 3.40
C THR A 224 -3.02 -36.12 3.02
N PHE A 225 -2.59 -35.06 3.72
CA PHE A 225 -1.30 -34.43 3.50
C PHE A 225 -0.14 -35.39 3.76
N ALA A 226 -0.21 -36.21 4.81
CA ALA A 226 0.78 -37.25 5.08
C ALA A 226 0.94 -38.22 3.89
N ALA A 227 -0.16 -38.64 3.26
CA ALA A 227 -0.11 -39.48 2.07
C ALA A 227 0.47 -38.74 0.87
N ASN A 228 0.08 -37.47 0.66
CA ASN A 228 0.54 -36.64 -0.46
C ASN A 228 2.05 -36.34 -0.41
N VAL A 229 2.65 -36.19 0.78
CA VAL A 229 4.11 -36.06 0.95
C VAL A 229 4.87 -37.41 0.99
N GLY A 230 4.20 -38.54 0.73
CA GLY A 230 4.81 -39.87 0.72
C GLY A 230 5.11 -40.45 2.12
N SER A 231 4.41 -39.98 3.15
CA SER A 231 4.48 -40.43 4.53
C SER A 231 3.19 -41.18 4.95
N SER A 232 2.93 -41.29 6.25
CA SER A 232 1.71 -41.91 6.79
C SER A 232 1.38 -41.37 8.18
N CYS A 233 0.11 -41.08 8.47
CA CYS A 233 -0.36 -40.70 9.80
C CYS A 233 -1.34 -41.74 10.38
N SER A 234 -0.87 -42.96 10.68
CA SER A 234 -1.74 -44.03 11.21
C SER A 234 -2.45 -43.67 12.52
N TRP A 235 -1.89 -42.75 13.31
CA TRP A 235 -2.59 -42.19 14.47
C TRP A 235 -3.71 -41.23 14.09
N CYS A 236 -3.55 -40.41 13.04
CA CYS A 236 -4.64 -39.58 12.51
C CYS A 236 -5.86 -40.44 12.15
N GLU A 237 -5.67 -41.50 11.35
CA GLU A 237 -6.72 -42.45 10.96
C GLU A 237 -7.42 -43.09 12.16
N SER A 238 -6.64 -43.44 13.19
CA SER A 238 -7.17 -44.12 14.38
C SER A 238 -7.94 -43.20 15.33
N GLN A 239 -7.58 -41.90 15.39
CA GLN A 239 -8.11 -40.97 16.38
C GLN A 239 -9.21 -40.06 15.81
N ALA A 240 -9.12 -39.60 14.55
CA ALA A 240 -10.11 -38.67 13.98
C ALA A 240 -11.58 -39.16 14.15
N PRO A 241 -11.94 -40.42 13.87
CA PRO A 241 -13.31 -40.89 14.10
C PRO A 241 -13.73 -40.89 15.57
N GLN A 242 -12.79 -41.02 16.52
CA GLN A 242 -13.09 -40.95 17.96
C GLN A 242 -13.27 -39.49 18.42
N ILE A 243 -12.50 -38.56 17.87
CA ILE A 243 -12.69 -37.11 18.08
C ILE A 243 -14.08 -36.71 17.56
N LEU A 244 -14.46 -37.12 16.35
CA LEU A 244 -15.80 -36.87 15.80
C LEU A 244 -16.91 -37.48 16.65
N CYS A 245 -16.70 -38.69 17.17
CA CYS A 245 -17.64 -39.34 18.08
C CYS A 245 -17.83 -38.54 19.38
N TYR A 246 -16.74 -38.01 19.94
CA TYR A 246 -16.79 -37.14 21.11
C TYR A 246 -17.42 -35.78 20.80
N LEU A 247 -17.19 -35.22 19.61
CA LEU A 247 -17.80 -33.97 19.15
C LEU A 247 -19.35 -34.03 19.16
N GLN A 248 -19.94 -35.21 18.98
CA GLN A 248 -21.40 -35.39 19.08
C GLN A 248 -21.94 -35.11 20.50
N SER A 249 -21.12 -35.26 21.54
CA SER A 249 -21.56 -35.10 22.93
C SER A 249 -21.88 -33.65 23.32
N PHE A 250 -21.38 -32.68 22.54
CA PHE A 250 -21.67 -31.26 22.75
C PHE A 250 -23.08 -30.86 22.30
N TRP A 251 -23.80 -31.67 21.50
CA TRP A 251 -25.17 -31.34 21.11
C TRP A 251 -26.16 -31.60 22.26
N THR A 252 -26.80 -30.54 22.76
CA THR A 252 -27.74 -30.60 23.90
C THR A 252 -29.13 -31.14 23.54
N GLY A 253 -29.48 -31.14 22.26
CA GLY A 253 -30.85 -31.34 21.77
C GLY A 253 -31.48 -30.07 21.20
N SER A 254 -30.94 -28.88 21.52
CA SER A 254 -31.44 -27.57 21.06
C SER A 254 -30.34 -26.62 20.55
N TYR A 255 -29.19 -26.62 21.21
CA TYR A 255 -27.99 -25.85 20.84
C TYR A 255 -26.71 -26.67 21.11
N ILE A 256 -25.56 -26.15 20.68
CA ILE A 256 -24.25 -26.75 20.93
C ILE A 256 -23.73 -26.21 22.27
N LEU A 257 -23.49 -27.09 23.24
CA LEU A 257 -22.78 -26.74 24.47
C LEU A 257 -21.35 -26.36 24.09
N ALA A 258 -20.87 -25.18 24.46
CA ALA A 258 -19.53 -24.74 24.10
C ALA A 258 -18.40 -25.43 24.87
N ASN A 259 -18.61 -25.67 26.17
CA ASN A 259 -17.59 -26.18 27.08
C ASN A 259 -18.21 -27.17 28.09
N PHE A 260 -17.56 -28.31 28.31
CA PHE A 260 -17.80 -29.15 29.49
C PHE A 260 -17.15 -28.55 30.75
N ASP A 261 -17.55 -29.06 31.92
CA ASP A 261 -17.05 -28.66 33.25
C ASP A 261 -17.19 -27.16 33.61
N SER A 262 -18.04 -26.44 32.86
CA SER A 262 -18.41 -25.04 33.11
C SER A 262 -19.70 -24.90 33.91
N SER A 263 -19.85 -23.77 34.62
CA SER A 263 -21.11 -23.35 35.25
C SER A 263 -21.92 -22.34 34.42
N ARG A 264 -21.45 -22.01 33.20
CA ARG A 264 -22.16 -21.14 32.24
C ARG A 264 -23.32 -21.90 31.57
N SER A 265 -24.22 -21.17 30.90
CA SER A 265 -25.24 -21.74 30.02
C SER A 265 -24.64 -22.59 28.89
N GLY A 266 -23.43 -22.24 28.44
CA GLY A 266 -22.77 -22.89 27.32
C GLY A 266 -23.23 -22.40 25.95
N LEU A 267 -24.07 -21.37 25.89
CA LEU A 267 -24.32 -20.57 24.70
C LEU A 267 -23.13 -19.63 24.49
N ASP A 268 -22.36 -19.83 23.42
CA ASP A 268 -21.07 -19.16 23.24
C ASP A 268 -20.70 -19.10 21.74
N ALA A 269 -20.13 -17.96 21.31
CA ALA A 269 -19.58 -17.76 19.98
C ALA A 269 -18.45 -18.73 19.61
N ASN A 270 -17.81 -19.38 20.60
CA ASN A 270 -17.01 -20.61 20.45
C ASN A 270 -17.60 -21.58 19.41
N THR A 271 -18.91 -21.79 19.46
CA THR A 271 -19.62 -22.74 18.62
C THR A 271 -19.81 -22.26 17.18
N LEU A 272 -19.97 -20.93 16.99
CA LEU A 272 -20.00 -20.29 15.68
C LEU A 272 -18.60 -20.32 15.04
N LEU A 273 -17.58 -19.94 15.81
CA LEU A 273 -16.16 -20.00 15.44
C LEU A 273 -15.73 -21.42 15.08
N GLY A 274 -16.20 -22.43 15.82
CA GLY A 274 -15.96 -23.83 15.50
C GLY A 274 -16.51 -24.20 14.13
N SER A 275 -17.78 -23.86 13.86
CA SER A 275 -18.44 -24.16 12.58
C SER A 275 -17.75 -23.51 11.38
N ILE A 276 -17.40 -22.21 11.44
CA ILE A 276 -16.75 -21.51 10.32
C ILE A 276 -15.30 -21.98 10.11
N HIS A 277 -14.56 -22.26 11.18
CA HIS A 277 -13.18 -22.76 11.07
C HIS A 277 -13.11 -24.26 10.72
N THR A 278 -14.24 -24.99 10.69
CA THR A 278 -14.37 -26.32 10.08
C THR A 278 -15.31 -26.37 8.86
N PHE A 279 -15.61 -25.21 8.25
CA PHE A 279 -16.34 -25.14 6.99
C PHE A 279 -15.60 -25.90 5.87
N ASP A 280 -16.33 -26.77 5.15
CA ASP A 280 -15.91 -27.38 3.90
C ASP A 280 -16.90 -26.98 2.77
N PRO A 281 -16.45 -26.33 1.68
CA PRO A 281 -17.31 -25.95 0.56
C PRO A 281 -17.86 -27.13 -0.25
N GLU A 282 -17.26 -28.33 -0.15
CA GLU A 282 -17.74 -29.55 -0.82
C GLU A 282 -18.68 -30.38 0.06
N ALA A 283 -18.82 -30.04 1.35
CA ALA A 283 -19.70 -30.75 2.27
C ALA A 283 -21.19 -30.42 2.07
N GLY A 284 -22.03 -31.37 2.47
CA GLY A 284 -23.46 -31.15 2.65
C GLY A 284 -23.78 -30.41 3.94
N CYS A 285 -25.07 -30.28 4.26
CA CYS A 285 -25.52 -29.76 5.57
C CYS A 285 -25.38 -30.81 6.69
N ASP A 286 -24.16 -31.29 6.93
CA ASP A 286 -23.89 -32.36 7.87
C ASP A 286 -23.95 -31.93 9.35
N ASP A 287 -24.86 -32.56 10.09
CA ASP A 287 -25.02 -32.43 11.53
C ASP A 287 -23.89 -33.10 12.33
N SER A 288 -23.11 -34.01 11.73
CA SER A 288 -22.03 -34.72 12.45
C SER A 288 -20.76 -33.87 12.59
N THR A 289 -20.35 -33.18 11.52
CA THR A 289 -19.23 -32.23 11.53
C THR A 289 -19.68 -30.79 11.82
N PHE A 290 -20.98 -30.57 12.06
CA PHE A 290 -21.59 -29.28 12.37
C PHE A 290 -21.31 -28.22 11.30
N GLN A 291 -21.46 -28.59 10.02
CA GLN A 291 -21.28 -27.68 8.89
C GLN A 291 -22.19 -26.44 9.03
N PRO A 292 -21.79 -25.26 8.51
CA PRO A 292 -22.55 -24.02 8.67
C PRO A 292 -24.03 -24.11 8.25
N CYS A 293 -24.35 -24.88 7.20
CA CYS A 293 -25.73 -25.11 6.75
C CYS A 293 -26.49 -26.24 7.45
N SER A 294 -25.85 -26.96 8.39
CA SER A 294 -26.46 -28.08 9.13
C SER A 294 -27.60 -27.62 10.06
N PRO A 295 -28.66 -28.44 10.23
CA PRO A 295 -29.75 -28.10 11.14
C PRO A 295 -29.32 -27.74 12.57
N ARG A 296 -28.34 -28.46 13.13
CA ARG A 296 -27.76 -28.17 14.45
C ARG A 296 -27.03 -26.83 14.50
N ALA A 297 -26.21 -26.51 13.50
CA ALA A 297 -25.46 -25.25 13.47
C ALA A 297 -26.40 -24.04 13.34
N LEU A 298 -27.50 -24.16 12.58
CA LEU A 298 -28.50 -23.10 12.41
C LEU A 298 -29.38 -22.91 13.66
N ALA A 299 -29.79 -24.01 14.31
CA ALA A 299 -30.49 -23.95 15.59
C ALA A 299 -29.62 -23.30 16.68
N ASN A 300 -28.35 -23.72 16.76
CA ASN A 300 -27.36 -23.12 17.63
C ASN A 300 -27.14 -21.62 17.34
N HIS A 301 -27.02 -21.25 16.07
CA HIS A 301 -26.86 -19.85 15.66
C HIS A 301 -27.99 -18.97 16.19
N LYS A 302 -29.25 -19.43 16.12
CA LYS A 302 -30.38 -18.71 16.71
C LYS A 302 -30.22 -18.54 18.23
N GLU A 303 -30.01 -19.64 18.97
CA GLU A 303 -29.95 -19.60 20.43
C GLU A 303 -28.77 -18.76 20.95
N VAL A 304 -27.60 -18.83 20.31
CA VAL A 304 -26.43 -18.01 20.66
C VAL A 304 -26.71 -16.52 20.40
N VAL A 305 -27.20 -16.14 19.21
CA VAL A 305 -27.50 -14.74 18.89
C VAL A 305 -28.62 -14.18 19.78
N ASP A 306 -29.68 -14.96 20.01
CA ASP A 306 -30.82 -14.55 20.83
C ASP A 306 -30.42 -14.29 22.30
N SER A 307 -29.40 -15.00 22.81
CA SER A 307 -28.87 -14.77 24.16
C SER A 307 -28.34 -13.33 24.36
N PHE A 308 -27.79 -12.71 23.32
CA PHE A 308 -27.25 -11.34 23.37
C PHE A 308 -28.29 -10.24 23.18
N ARG A 309 -29.48 -10.56 22.63
CA ARG A 309 -30.52 -9.57 22.29
C ARG A 309 -31.05 -8.78 23.48
N SER A 310 -31.02 -9.37 24.67
CA SER A 310 -31.65 -8.80 25.88
C SER A 310 -30.67 -8.28 26.94
N ILE A 311 -29.37 -8.48 26.74
CA ILE A 311 -28.32 -8.13 27.72
C ILE A 311 -27.43 -6.96 27.29
N TYR A 312 -27.42 -6.62 26.02
CA TYR A 312 -26.74 -5.43 25.48
C TYR A 312 -27.77 -4.38 25.10
N THR A 313 -27.72 -3.21 25.74
CA THR A 313 -28.58 -2.07 25.38
C THR A 313 -28.37 -1.57 23.95
N LEU A 314 -27.22 -1.88 23.34
CA LEU A 314 -26.97 -1.65 21.92
C LEU A 314 -27.93 -2.44 21.00
N ASN A 315 -28.49 -3.54 21.50
CA ASN A 315 -29.45 -4.40 20.79
C ASN A 315 -30.91 -4.01 21.07
N ASP A 316 -31.18 -2.96 21.86
CA ASP A 316 -32.54 -2.54 22.21
C ASP A 316 -33.39 -2.19 20.99
N GLY A 317 -34.54 -2.86 20.86
CA GLY A 317 -35.52 -2.59 19.81
C GLY A 317 -35.36 -3.40 18.52
N TYR A 318 -34.30 -4.20 18.38
CA TYR A 318 -34.12 -5.13 17.26
C TYR A 318 -34.97 -6.40 17.43
N THR A 319 -35.61 -6.86 16.36
CA THR A 319 -36.46 -8.06 16.37
C THR A 319 -35.68 -9.34 16.09
N GLU A 320 -36.26 -10.52 16.35
CA GLU A 320 -35.65 -11.82 15.99
C GLU A 320 -35.33 -11.97 14.48
N SER A 321 -35.95 -11.14 13.62
CA SER A 321 -35.69 -11.13 12.17
C SER A 321 -34.50 -10.25 11.76
N GLU A 322 -33.90 -9.52 12.70
CA GLU A 322 -32.84 -8.54 12.47
C GLU A 322 -31.57 -8.94 13.22
N ALA A 323 -30.42 -8.72 12.59
CA ALA A 323 -29.11 -8.94 13.21
C ALA A 323 -28.90 -8.03 14.43
N VAL A 324 -27.95 -8.41 15.28
CA VAL A 324 -27.59 -7.72 16.53
C VAL A 324 -26.10 -7.87 16.81
N ALA A 325 -25.56 -7.06 17.73
CA ALA A 325 -24.20 -7.20 18.22
C ALA A 325 -24.04 -8.48 19.08
N VAL A 326 -23.00 -9.27 18.79
CA VAL A 326 -22.73 -10.59 19.39
C VAL A 326 -21.41 -10.54 20.18
N GLY A 327 -21.42 -11.03 21.42
CA GLY A 327 -20.24 -11.16 22.27
C GLY A 327 -19.70 -12.59 22.31
N ARG A 328 -18.84 -12.89 23.29
CA ARG A 328 -18.33 -14.25 23.51
C ARG A 328 -19.42 -15.18 24.04
N TYR A 329 -19.93 -14.90 25.24
CA TYR A 329 -21.01 -15.67 25.90
C TYR A 329 -21.81 -14.71 26.82
N PRO A 330 -23.08 -15.02 27.17
CA PRO A 330 -23.94 -14.06 27.85
C PRO A 330 -23.57 -13.79 29.32
N GLU A 331 -22.76 -14.64 29.94
CA GLU A 331 -22.21 -14.44 31.29
C GLU A 331 -20.84 -13.71 31.32
N ASP A 332 -20.43 -13.07 30.21
CA ASP A 332 -19.13 -12.40 30.14
C ASP A 332 -19.02 -11.21 31.09
N VAL A 333 -17.82 -11.05 31.66
CA VAL A 333 -17.43 -9.99 32.60
C VAL A 333 -16.06 -9.38 32.28
N TYR A 334 -15.35 -9.91 31.28
CA TYR A 334 -14.10 -9.33 30.82
C TYR A 334 -14.38 -7.98 30.16
N TYR A 335 -13.78 -6.90 30.69
CA TYR A 335 -14.17 -5.52 30.37
C TYR A 335 -15.68 -5.21 30.52
N ASP A 336 -16.34 -5.84 31.50
CA ASP A 336 -17.81 -5.81 31.72
C ASP A 336 -18.63 -6.59 30.66
N GLY A 337 -17.99 -7.38 29.79
CA GLY A 337 -18.65 -8.34 28.90
C GLY A 337 -19.41 -7.68 27.75
N ASN A 338 -18.73 -7.45 26.63
CA ASN A 338 -19.25 -6.68 25.49
C ASN A 338 -19.43 -7.53 24.22
N PRO A 339 -20.07 -6.98 23.18
CA PRO A 339 -19.84 -7.40 21.81
C PRO A 339 -18.36 -7.46 21.41
N TRP A 340 -18.03 -8.43 20.57
CA TRP A 340 -16.70 -8.59 19.96
C TRP A 340 -16.85 -8.50 18.44
N PHE A 341 -15.94 -7.80 17.78
CA PHE A 341 -15.96 -7.66 16.33
C PHE A 341 -15.90 -9.03 15.64
N LEU A 342 -14.95 -9.87 16.03
CA LEU A 342 -14.80 -11.22 15.48
C LEU A 342 -16.01 -12.14 15.76
N CYS A 343 -16.75 -11.96 16.87
CA CYS A 343 -17.93 -12.78 17.17
C CYS A 343 -19.13 -12.37 16.32
N THR A 344 -19.32 -11.07 16.11
CA THR A 344 -20.37 -10.54 15.20
C THR A 344 -20.06 -10.88 13.74
N LEU A 345 -18.79 -10.87 13.34
CA LEU A 345 -18.34 -11.31 12.02
C LEU A 345 -18.48 -12.83 11.83
N ALA A 346 -18.17 -13.65 12.84
CA ALA A 346 -18.37 -15.10 12.80
C ALA A 346 -19.85 -15.48 12.62
N ALA A 347 -20.78 -14.74 13.23
CA ALA A 347 -22.21 -14.89 12.99
C ALA A 347 -22.57 -14.58 11.51
N ALA A 348 -22.01 -13.52 10.93
CA ALA A 348 -22.20 -13.24 9.49
C ALA A 348 -21.60 -14.35 8.60
N GLU A 349 -20.38 -14.80 8.90
CA GLU A 349 -19.63 -15.77 8.10
C GLU A 349 -20.34 -17.13 8.01
N GLN A 350 -20.80 -17.67 9.14
CA GLN A 350 -21.55 -18.94 9.15
C GLN A 350 -22.76 -18.92 8.22
N LEU A 351 -23.45 -17.78 8.13
CA LEU A 351 -24.61 -17.63 7.25
C LEU A 351 -24.20 -17.51 5.78
N TYR A 352 -23.08 -16.85 5.47
CA TYR A 352 -22.54 -16.82 4.10
C TYR A 352 -22.06 -18.19 3.64
N ASP A 353 -21.40 -18.97 4.50
CA ASP A 353 -21.04 -20.36 4.24
C ASP A 353 -22.29 -21.22 4.01
N ALA A 354 -23.33 -21.03 4.84
CA ALA A 354 -24.58 -21.77 4.67
C ALA A 354 -25.28 -21.47 3.34
N LEU A 355 -25.31 -20.19 2.94
CA LEU A 355 -25.81 -19.73 1.66
C LEU A 355 -25.01 -20.33 0.49
N TYR A 356 -23.69 -20.44 0.61
CA TYR A 356 -22.83 -21.10 -0.37
C TYR A 356 -23.18 -22.59 -0.49
N GLN A 357 -23.26 -23.31 0.62
CA GLN A 357 -23.54 -24.76 0.63
C GLN A 357 -24.93 -25.09 0.05
N TRP A 358 -25.98 -24.35 0.37
CA TRP A 358 -27.31 -24.55 -0.25
C TRP A 358 -27.29 -24.28 -1.76
N ASN A 359 -26.52 -23.28 -2.20
CA ASN A 359 -26.36 -22.97 -3.61
C ASN A 359 -25.64 -24.09 -4.36
N GLN A 360 -24.58 -24.68 -3.80
CA GLN A 360 -23.91 -25.86 -4.38
C GLN A 360 -24.82 -27.09 -4.42
N GLN A 361 -25.59 -27.35 -3.35
CA GLN A 361 -26.55 -28.45 -3.27
C GLN A 361 -27.77 -28.25 -4.18
N GLY A 362 -28.01 -27.03 -4.67
CA GLY A 362 -29.21 -26.68 -5.45
C GLY A 362 -30.52 -26.84 -4.69
N SER A 363 -30.46 -26.93 -3.35
CA SER A 363 -31.63 -27.07 -2.48
C SER A 363 -31.32 -26.70 -1.03
N LEU A 364 -32.38 -26.42 -0.29
CA LEU A 364 -32.39 -26.12 1.14
C LEU A 364 -33.31 -27.14 1.83
N GLU A 365 -32.88 -27.75 2.94
CA GLU A 365 -33.76 -28.55 3.80
C GLU A 365 -34.05 -27.83 5.12
N ILE A 366 -35.33 -27.72 5.48
CA ILE A 366 -35.77 -27.27 6.79
C ILE A 366 -36.28 -28.51 7.56
N THR A 367 -35.66 -28.79 8.70
CA THR A 367 -36.06 -29.89 9.60
C THR A 367 -36.72 -29.31 10.85
N ASP A 368 -37.30 -30.16 11.70
CA ASP A 368 -37.83 -29.72 13.01
C ASP A 368 -36.77 -29.05 13.91
N VAL A 369 -35.48 -29.35 13.68
CA VAL A 369 -34.35 -28.76 14.44
C VAL A 369 -34.10 -27.32 13.99
N SER A 370 -33.99 -27.06 12.68
CA SER A 370 -33.71 -25.72 12.14
C SER A 370 -34.94 -24.84 11.93
N LEU A 371 -36.16 -25.37 12.11
CA LEU A 371 -37.41 -24.65 11.84
C LEU A 371 -37.51 -23.31 12.59
N ALA A 372 -37.07 -23.23 13.83
CA ALA A 372 -37.12 -22.01 14.63
C ALA A 372 -36.22 -20.88 14.07
N PHE A 373 -35.04 -21.23 13.56
CA PHE A 373 -34.16 -20.29 12.86
C PHE A 373 -34.85 -19.74 11.60
N PHE A 374 -35.40 -20.62 10.75
CA PHE A 374 -36.06 -20.16 9.53
C PHE A 374 -37.36 -19.40 9.78
N GLN A 375 -38.13 -19.71 10.83
CA GLN A 375 -39.35 -18.99 11.17
C GLN A 375 -39.09 -17.57 11.72
N ALA A 376 -37.94 -17.34 12.36
CA ALA A 376 -37.53 -15.99 12.78
C ALA A 376 -37.29 -15.06 11.58
N LEU A 377 -36.66 -15.57 10.51
CA LEU A 377 -36.29 -14.80 9.32
C LEU A 377 -37.40 -14.80 8.24
N TYR A 378 -38.19 -15.87 8.17
CA TYR A 378 -39.26 -16.09 7.19
C TYR A 378 -40.42 -16.82 7.87
N SER A 379 -41.37 -16.06 8.43
CA SER A 379 -42.45 -16.57 9.31
C SER A 379 -43.39 -17.64 8.72
N SER A 380 -43.38 -17.83 7.40
CA SER A 380 -44.08 -18.91 6.71
C SER A 380 -43.22 -20.15 6.42
N ALA A 381 -42.02 -20.26 7.00
CA ALA A 381 -41.18 -21.44 6.92
C ALA A 381 -41.86 -22.67 7.55
N ALA A 382 -41.69 -23.81 6.90
CA ALA A 382 -42.20 -25.11 7.31
C ALA A 382 -41.15 -26.19 7.03
N THR A 383 -41.30 -27.36 7.62
CA THR A 383 -40.41 -28.50 7.35
C THR A 383 -40.54 -29.00 5.91
N GLY A 384 -39.41 -29.27 5.26
CA GLY A 384 -39.35 -29.86 3.92
C GLY A 384 -38.13 -29.42 3.11
N THR A 385 -37.99 -30.01 1.93
CA THR A 385 -36.91 -29.69 0.98
C THR A 385 -37.40 -28.70 -0.07
N TYR A 386 -36.67 -27.59 -0.23
CA TYR A 386 -36.96 -26.50 -1.16
C TYR A 386 -35.87 -26.49 -2.25
N SER A 387 -36.25 -26.81 -3.49
CA SER A 387 -35.35 -26.70 -4.65
C SER A 387 -34.99 -25.23 -4.92
N SER A 388 -33.76 -24.98 -5.38
CA SER A 388 -33.29 -23.65 -5.81
C SER A 388 -34.15 -22.98 -6.89
N SER A 389 -34.90 -23.78 -7.66
CA SER A 389 -35.87 -23.32 -8.65
C SER A 389 -37.22 -22.83 -8.06
N SER A 390 -37.44 -22.96 -6.74
CA SER A 390 -38.68 -22.56 -6.07
C SER A 390 -38.60 -21.13 -5.53
N SER A 391 -39.71 -20.38 -5.64
CA SER A 391 -39.78 -19.02 -5.08
C SER A 391 -39.62 -18.97 -3.56
N THR A 392 -39.94 -20.07 -2.87
CA THR A 392 -39.76 -20.20 -1.41
C THR A 392 -38.29 -20.29 -1.04
N TYR A 393 -37.48 -21.07 -1.78
CA TYR A 393 -36.03 -21.10 -1.63
C TYR A 393 -35.44 -19.70 -1.78
N THR A 394 -35.78 -18.99 -2.87
CA THR A 394 -35.29 -17.61 -3.10
C THR A 394 -35.65 -16.68 -1.95
N SER A 395 -36.90 -16.75 -1.46
CA SER A 395 -37.37 -15.91 -0.36
C SER A 395 -36.62 -16.16 0.95
N ILE A 396 -36.27 -17.42 1.25
CA ILE A 396 -35.52 -17.79 2.45
C ILE A 396 -34.04 -17.38 2.31
N VAL A 397 -33.42 -17.66 1.16
CA VAL A 397 -32.03 -17.28 0.85
C VAL A 397 -31.84 -15.76 0.90
N ASP A 398 -32.77 -14.99 0.33
CA ASP A 398 -32.74 -13.52 0.40
C ASP A 398 -32.89 -13.00 1.83
N ALA A 399 -33.73 -13.65 2.65
CA ALA A 399 -33.91 -13.31 4.07
C ALA A 399 -32.64 -13.60 4.88
N VAL A 400 -32.05 -14.80 4.72
CA VAL A 400 -30.78 -15.18 5.38
C VAL A 400 -29.62 -14.29 4.93
N LYS A 401 -29.50 -13.96 3.64
CA LYS A 401 -28.48 -13.02 3.14
C LYS A 401 -28.64 -11.62 3.73
N THR A 402 -29.88 -11.16 3.90
CA THR A 402 -30.18 -9.85 4.51
C THR A 402 -29.88 -9.83 6.00
N TYR A 403 -30.16 -10.93 6.71
CA TYR A 403 -29.79 -11.12 8.11
C TYR A 403 -28.26 -11.15 8.28
N ALA A 404 -27.55 -11.89 7.43
CA ALA A 404 -26.09 -11.94 7.41
C ALA A 404 -25.44 -10.58 7.11
N ASP A 405 -25.92 -9.85 6.09
CA ASP A 405 -25.46 -8.48 5.78
C ASP A 405 -25.69 -7.53 6.98
N GLY A 406 -26.75 -7.75 7.77
CA GLY A 406 -27.07 -6.95 8.95
C GLY A 406 -26.01 -7.00 10.04
N PHE A 407 -25.40 -8.16 10.30
CA PHE A 407 -24.29 -8.28 11.26
C PHE A 407 -23.07 -7.48 10.80
N VAL A 408 -22.77 -7.49 9.49
CA VAL A 408 -21.66 -6.73 8.93
C VAL A 408 -21.94 -5.22 8.96
N THR A 409 -23.19 -4.79 8.76
CA THR A 409 -23.59 -3.39 8.97
C THR A 409 -23.48 -2.95 10.44
N PHE A 410 -23.67 -3.85 11.42
CA PHE A 410 -23.36 -3.54 12.82
C PHE A 410 -21.86 -3.25 13.01
N VAL A 411 -20.99 -4.05 12.40
CA VAL A 411 -19.54 -3.82 12.41
C VAL A 411 -19.19 -2.49 11.71
N GLU A 412 -19.70 -2.23 10.51
CA GLU A 412 -19.57 -0.95 9.78
C GLU A 412 -19.97 0.27 10.63
N THR A 413 -20.98 0.11 11.50
CA THR A 413 -21.50 1.20 12.36
C THR A 413 -20.61 1.48 13.57
N HIS A 414 -19.82 0.52 14.02
CA HIS A 414 -19.05 0.59 15.27
C HIS A 414 -17.52 0.52 15.09
N ALA A 415 -17.04 0.16 13.90
CA ALA A 415 -15.65 0.28 13.53
C ALA A 415 -15.19 1.74 13.54
N ALA A 416 -13.95 1.98 13.95
CA ALA A 416 -13.36 3.30 13.95
C ALA A 416 -13.21 3.87 12.53
N THR A 417 -13.39 5.18 12.36
CA THR A 417 -13.40 5.84 11.04
C THR A 417 -12.06 5.83 10.29
N ASN A 418 -10.99 5.35 10.94
CA ASN A 418 -9.67 5.12 10.36
C ASN A 418 -9.46 3.65 9.91
N GLY A 419 -10.47 2.79 10.11
CA GLY A 419 -10.40 1.35 9.88
C GLY A 419 -9.61 0.58 10.96
N SER A 420 -9.51 1.12 12.17
CA SER A 420 -9.08 0.31 13.32
C SER A 420 -10.21 -0.64 13.70
N LEU A 421 -9.85 -1.87 14.09
CA LEU A 421 -10.74 -2.84 14.72
C LEU A 421 -10.09 -3.38 15.99
N SER A 422 -10.59 -2.93 17.14
CA SER A 422 -10.20 -3.46 18.45
C SER A 422 -10.73 -4.89 18.67
N GLU A 423 -10.50 -5.43 19.87
CA GLU A 423 -11.11 -6.68 20.31
C GLU A 423 -12.63 -6.53 20.54
N GLN A 424 -13.05 -5.46 21.21
CA GLN A 424 -14.41 -5.25 21.68
C GLN A 424 -14.99 -3.91 21.24
N TYR A 425 -16.32 -3.82 21.20
CA TYR A 425 -17.06 -2.56 21.14
C TYR A 425 -18.19 -2.56 22.17
N SER A 426 -18.35 -1.43 22.85
CA SER A 426 -19.13 -1.27 24.08
C SER A 426 -20.60 -1.67 23.92
N LYS A 427 -21.11 -2.47 24.85
CA LYS A 427 -22.52 -2.91 24.89
C LYS A 427 -23.54 -1.79 25.10
N THR A 428 -23.10 -0.57 25.43
CA THR A 428 -23.97 0.58 25.73
C THR A 428 -23.98 1.64 24.64
N ASP A 429 -22.82 2.02 24.13
CA ASP A 429 -22.66 3.12 23.16
C ASP A 429 -21.90 2.72 21.88
N GLY A 430 -21.43 1.47 21.79
CA GLY A 430 -20.76 0.95 20.60
C GLY A 430 -19.38 1.54 20.33
N LEU A 431 -18.76 2.19 21.33
CA LEU A 431 -17.37 2.66 21.24
C LEU A 431 -16.38 1.51 21.45
N GLU A 432 -15.29 1.48 20.68
CA GLU A 432 -14.25 0.46 20.80
C GLU A 432 -13.53 0.48 22.16
N LEU A 433 -13.17 -0.71 22.66
CA LEU A 433 -12.43 -0.90 23.90
C LEU A 433 -11.62 -2.22 23.93
N SER A 434 -10.91 -2.43 25.04
CA SER A 434 -9.91 -3.50 25.21
C SER A 434 -8.73 -3.35 24.24
N ALA A 435 -8.11 -4.45 23.81
CA ALA A 435 -6.94 -4.42 22.92
C ALA A 435 -7.29 -3.77 21.57
N ARG A 436 -6.66 -2.63 21.25
CA ARG A 436 -6.80 -1.99 19.93
C ARG A 436 -6.17 -2.82 18.83
N ASP A 437 -6.59 -2.61 17.59
CA ASP A 437 -5.94 -3.19 16.40
C ASP A 437 -5.69 -4.71 16.52
N LEU A 438 -6.72 -5.46 16.93
CA LEU A 438 -6.59 -6.89 17.18
C LEU A 438 -6.47 -7.67 15.86
N THR A 439 -5.36 -8.39 15.67
CA THR A 439 -5.04 -9.11 14.43
C THR A 439 -6.14 -10.12 14.04
N TRP A 440 -6.80 -10.74 15.03
CA TRP A 440 -7.91 -11.66 14.77
C TRP A 440 -9.21 -10.95 14.35
N SER A 441 -9.52 -9.74 14.85
CA SER A 441 -10.66 -8.94 14.38
C SER A 441 -10.52 -8.61 12.89
N TYR A 442 -9.32 -8.25 12.45
CA TYR A 442 -9.02 -8.03 11.03
C TYR A 442 -9.13 -9.31 10.19
N ALA A 443 -8.62 -10.44 10.69
CA ALA A 443 -8.73 -11.72 9.99
C ALA A 443 -10.20 -12.15 9.82
N ALA A 444 -11.02 -12.00 10.87
CA ALA A 444 -12.46 -12.29 10.84
C ALA A 444 -13.22 -11.41 9.83
N LEU A 445 -12.80 -10.16 9.62
CA LEU A 445 -13.40 -9.31 8.59
C LEU A 445 -13.09 -9.83 7.19
N LEU A 446 -11.83 -10.21 6.94
CA LEU A 446 -11.39 -10.72 5.65
C LEU A 446 -12.06 -12.05 5.31
N THR A 447 -12.17 -12.97 6.26
CA THR A 447 -12.84 -14.25 6.04
C THR A 447 -14.34 -14.06 5.80
N ALA A 448 -15.03 -13.29 6.64
CA ALA A 448 -16.45 -12.99 6.45
C ALA A 448 -16.74 -12.29 5.11
N ASN A 449 -15.89 -11.32 4.70
CA ASN A 449 -16.01 -10.65 3.41
C ASN A 449 -15.74 -11.60 2.24
N ASN A 450 -14.76 -12.50 2.36
CA ASN A 450 -14.50 -13.52 1.34
C ASN A 450 -15.72 -14.43 1.16
N ARG A 451 -16.30 -14.97 2.24
CA ARG A 451 -17.53 -15.78 2.15
C ARG A 451 -18.71 -15.01 1.59
N ARG A 452 -18.89 -13.74 1.99
CA ARG A 452 -19.91 -12.85 1.44
C ARG A 452 -19.84 -12.75 -0.08
N ASN A 453 -18.63 -12.78 -0.64
CA ASN A 453 -18.33 -12.74 -2.07
C ASN A 453 -18.16 -14.13 -2.71
N SER A 454 -18.54 -15.22 -2.01
CA SER A 454 -18.39 -16.62 -2.45
C SER A 454 -16.94 -17.08 -2.71
N VAL A 455 -15.97 -16.44 -2.06
CA VAL A 455 -14.56 -16.87 -2.02
C VAL A 455 -14.36 -17.80 -0.82
N VAL A 456 -14.24 -19.08 -1.12
CA VAL A 456 -14.17 -20.18 -0.14
C VAL A 456 -12.73 -20.74 -0.06
N PRO A 457 -12.34 -21.37 1.06
CA PRO A 457 -11.04 -22.04 1.18
C PRO A 457 -11.03 -23.34 0.36
N ALA A 458 -9.89 -24.03 0.31
CA ALA A 458 -9.85 -25.41 -0.20
C ALA A 458 -10.71 -26.35 0.68
N ALA A 459 -11.31 -27.36 0.06
CA ALA A 459 -12.00 -28.46 0.75
C ALA A 459 -11.00 -29.24 1.62
N TRP A 460 -11.42 -29.62 2.83
CA TRP A 460 -10.55 -30.32 3.79
C TRP A 460 -10.77 -31.83 3.82
N GLY A 461 -11.77 -32.32 3.09
CA GLY A 461 -12.07 -33.75 2.94
C GLY A 461 -13.16 -34.24 3.88
N GLU A 462 -14.01 -33.33 4.38
CA GLU A 462 -15.15 -33.59 5.27
C GLU A 462 -16.00 -34.78 4.78
N THR A 463 -16.26 -34.81 3.47
CA THR A 463 -17.13 -35.81 2.80
C THR A 463 -16.64 -37.25 2.94
N SER A 464 -15.37 -37.45 3.30
CA SER A 464 -14.76 -38.75 3.59
C SER A 464 -14.68 -39.09 5.08
N ALA A 465 -14.97 -38.12 5.95
CA ALA A 465 -14.68 -38.16 7.39
C ALA A 465 -15.91 -38.00 8.31
N SER A 466 -17.11 -37.68 7.80
CA SER A 466 -18.37 -37.52 8.57
C SER A 466 -18.99 -38.81 9.16
N SER A 467 -18.29 -39.94 9.11
CA SER A 467 -18.82 -41.23 9.58
C SER A 467 -18.58 -41.43 11.09
N VAL A 468 -19.60 -41.14 11.90
CA VAL A 468 -19.55 -41.34 13.37
C VAL A 468 -19.50 -42.84 13.74
N PRO A 469 -18.50 -43.30 14.52
CA PRO A 469 -18.46 -44.65 15.06
C PRO A 469 -19.67 -45.00 15.93
N ALA A 470 -20.16 -46.24 15.83
CA ALA A 470 -21.31 -46.72 16.61
C ALA A 470 -21.09 -46.75 18.14
N THR A 471 -19.85 -46.65 18.61
CA THR A 471 -19.47 -46.51 20.01
C THR A 471 -18.22 -45.65 20.11
N CYS A 472 -18.28 -44.57 20.89
CA CYS A 472 -17.11 -43.74 21.18
C CYS A 472 -16.20 -44.43 22.20
N VAL A 473 -14.89 -44.40 21.96
CA VAL A 473 -13.86 -44.92 22.85
C VAL A 473 -12.85 -43.82 23.13
N SER A 474 -12.68 -43.47 24.41
CA SER A 474 -11.68 -42.50 24.86
C SER A 474 -10.27 -43.10 24.69
N THR A 475 -9.66 -42.87 23.54
CA THR A 475 -8.30 -43.32 23.18
C THR A 475 -7.34 -42.15 23.00
N SER A 476 -6.04 -42.48 22.96
CA SER A 476 -4.97 -41.56 22.58
C SER A 476 -3.85 -42.36 21.93
N ALA A 477 -3.18 -41.81 20.91
CA ALA A 477 -1.96 -42.38 20.34
C ALA A 477 -0.71 -41.78 20.99
N THR A 478 0.42 -42.50 20.99
CA THR A 478 1.71 -41.90 21.38
C THR A 478 2.29 -41.15 20.19
N GLY A 479 2.41 -39.82 20.30
CA GLY A 479 2.93 -38.96 19.25
C GLY A 479 4.44 -39.13 19.02
N THR A 480 4.92 -38.75 17.82
CA THR A 480 6.36 -38.76 17.48
C THR A 480 6.86 -37.36 17.20
N TYR A 481 7.70 -36.85 18.10
CA TYR A 481 8.21 -35.48 18.07
C TYR A 481 9.69 -35.44 17.69
N SER A 482 10.09 -34.48 16.85
CA SER A 482 11.49 -34.15 16.62
C SER A 482 11.67 -32.65 16.41
N SER A 483 12.73 -32.06 16.96
CA SER A 483 13.12 -30.69 16.62
C SER A 483 13.30 -30.53 15.12
N VAL A 484 12.87 -29.39 14.60
CA VAL A 484 13.01 -29.01 13.18
C VAL A 484 13.94 -27.80 13.11
N THR A 485 14.74 -27.70 12.06
CA THR A 485 15.59 -26.52 11.81
C THR A 485 15.51 -26.18 10.34
N ILE A 486 15.03 -24.98 10.03
CA ILE A 486 14.94 -24.47 8.66
C ILE A 486 16.17 -23.59 8.43
N ALA A 487 17.15 -24.12 7.69
CA ALA A 487 18.41 -23.39 7.44
C ALA A 487 18.25 -22.30 6.36
N SER A 488 17.41 -22.56 5.35
CA SER A 488 17.06 -21.62 4.29
C SER A 488 15.87 -22.18 3.49
N TRP A 489 15.02 -21.30 2.97
CA TRP A 489 13.97 -21.69 2.01
C TRP A 489 14.56 -21.90 0.60
N PRO A 490 14.24 -23.01 -0.10
CA PRO A 490 14.47 -23.13 -1.53
C PRO A 490 13.61 -22.12 -2.30
N THR A 491 14.11 -21.60 -3.42
CA THR A 491 13.40 -20.58 -4.19
C THR A 491 12.05 -21.10 -4.72
N ILE A 492 10.95 -20.64 -4.11
CA ILE A 492 9.58 -20.80 -4.60
C ILE A 492 9.25 -19.63 -5.51
N VAL A 493 8.61 -19.92 -6.64
CA VAL A 493 8.46 -18.99 -7.75
C VAL A 493 7.06 -19.13 -8.32
N VAL A 494 6.26 -18.08 -8.16
CA VAL A 494 4.80 -18.09 -8.28
C VAL A 494 4.35 -17.36 -9.54
N SER A 495 4.02 -18.12 -10.58
CA SER A 495 3.47 -17.62 -11.83
C SER A 495 1.96 -17.39 -11.73
N GLY A 496 1.47 -16.24 -12.24
CA GLY A 496 0.04 -15.95 -12.31
C GLY A 496 -0.70 -17.01 -13.14
N ALA A 497 -1.66 -17.69 -12.51
CA ALA A 497 -2.35 -18.83 -13.10
C ALA A 497 -3.32 -18.42 -14.23
N THR A 498 -3.30 -19.18 -15.33
CA THR A 498 -4.41 -19.23 -16.30
C THR A 498 -5.16 -20.55 -16.15
N SER A 499 -6.49 -20.49 -16.24
CA SER A 499 -7.39 -21.59 -15.88
C SER A 499 -7.29 -22.83 -16.78
N ALA A 500 -7.58 -24.00 -16.22
CA ALA A 500 -7.81 -25.23 -16.99
C ALA A 500 -9.06 -25.98 -16.49
N THR A 501 -9.96 -26.32 -17.42
CA THR A 501 -11.09 -27.24 -17.21
C THR A 501 -10.89 -28.44 -18.13
N THR A 502 -10.97 -29.66 -17.62
CA THR A 502 -10.63 -30.88 -18.37
C THR A 502 -11.83 -31.67 -18.89
N THR A 503 -11.78 -32.10 -20.15
CA THR A 503 -12.36 -33.38 -20.58
C THR A 503 -11.48 -34.01 -21.69
N ALA A 504 -11.18 -35.30 -21.56
CA ALA A 504 -10.26 -36.05 -22.44
C ALA A 504 -10.87 -36.33 -23.85
N THR A 505 -10.17 -36.78 -24.91
CA THR A 505 -8.97 -37.64 -25.00
C THR A 505 -8.34 -37.56 -26.40
N ALA A 506 -7.00 -37.54 -26.56
CA ALA A 506 -6.23 -38.26 -27.62
C ALA A 506 -4.72 -37.94 -27.59
N THR A 507 -3.89 -38.93 -27.92
CA THR A 507 -2.42 -38.97 -27.67
C THR A 507 -1.55 -38.36 -28.78
N ALA A 508 -0.54 -37.54 -28.41
CA ALA A 508 0.73 -37.41 -29.15
C ALA A 508 1.85 -36.83 -28.24
N THR A 509 3.11 -37.22 -28.49
CA THR A 509 4.30 -36.98 -27.64
C THR A 509 5.13 -35.74 -28.02
N GLY A 510 5.67 -34.99 -27.05
CA GLY A 510 6.76 -34.01 -27.28
C GLY A 510 7.18 -33.16 -26.06
N SER A 511 8.48 -33.21 -25.70
CA SER A 511 9.23 -32.61 -24.57
C SER A 511 8.90 -31.20 -23.98
N ALA A 512 9.05 -31.10 -22.65
CA ALA A 512 9.72 -30.08 -21.77
C ALA A 512 9.90 -28.61 -22.25
N THR A 513 9.92 -27.56 -21.40
CA THR A 513 10.50 -27.44 -20.03
C THR A 513 9.89 -26.25 -19.25
N THR A 514 10.26 -26.09 -17.97
CA THR A 514 9.68 -25.23 -16.90
C THR A 514 9.85 -23.71 -16.99
N THR A 515 8.97 -22.98 -16.29
CA THR A 515 9.04 -21.53 -15.99
C THR A 515 8.72 -21.24 -14.52
N THR A 516 9.19 -20.09 -14.05
CA THR A 516 9.22 -19.64 -12.65
C THR A 516 9.17 -18.09 -12.60
N ALA A 517 8.59 -17.48 -11.55
CA ALA A 517 8.28 -16.04 -11.53
C ALA A 517 8.10 -15.39 -10.12
N SER A 518 8.26 -14.06 -10.07
CA SER A 518 7.58 -13.11 -9.16
C SER A 518 7.87 -13.07 -7.64
N LYS A 519 8.15 -11.85 -7.10
CA LYS A 519 7.40 -11.28 -5.95
C LYS A 519 7.54 -9.76 -5.65
N THR A 520 6.69 -9.22 -4.75
CA THR A 520 6.59 -7.79 -4.33
C THR A 520 5.82 -7.65 -2.98
N THR A 521 5.91 -6.52 -2.25
CA THR A 521 5.34 -6.25 -0.88
C THR A 521 4.52 -4.94 -0.74
N THR A 522 3.89 -4.66 0.43
CA THR A 522 2.82 -3.62 0.69
C THR A 522 2.99 -2.74 1.98
N SER A 523 2.27 -1.60 2.14
CA SER A 523 2.31 -0.67 3.33
C SER A 523 1.04 0.20 3.57
N SER A 524 0.93 0.97 4.69
CA SER A 524 -0.33 1.41 5.40
C SER A 524 -0.67 2.92 5.55
N THR A 525 -1.82 3.26 6.19
CA THR A 525 -2.44 4.61 6.37
C THR A 525 -2.63 5.10 7.85
N SER A 526 -3.13 6.34 8.08
CA SER A 526 -2.84 7.18 9.29
C SER A 526 -4.03 7.94 9.95
N CYS A 527 -3.79 8.52 11.17
CA CYS A 527 -4.75 9.24 12.04
C CYS A 527 -4.58 10.79 12.09
N THR A 528 -5.49 11.49 12.77
CA THR A 528 -5.49 12.97 12.95
C THR A 528 -4.48 13.51 13.99
N THR A 529 -3.92 14.68 13.71
CA THR A 529 -2.87 15.33 14.53
C THR A 529 -3.43 16.00 15.80
N PRO A 530 -2.91 15.69 17.01
CA PRO A 530 -3.31 16.37 18.24
C PRO A 530 -2.72 17.79 18.33
N THR A 531 -3.37 18.67 19.12
CA THR A 531 -2.93 20.07 19.36
C THR A 531 -2.06 20.25 20.60
N ALA A 532 -2.07 19.28 21.51
CA ALA A 532 -1.18 19.19 22.66
C ALA A 532 -0.83 17.72 22.92
N VAL A 533 0.36 17.47 23.44
CA VAL A 533 0.90 16.13 23.74
C VAL A 533 1.28 16.08 25.21
N ALA A 534 0.86 15.03 25.91
CA ALA A 534 1.36 14.74 27.24
C ALA A 534 2.77 14.14 27.13
N VAL A 535 3.78 14.87 27.60
CA VAL A 535 5.19 14.46 27.55
C VAL A 535 5.64 14.07 28.95
N THR A 536 6.05 12.82 29.13
CA THR A 536 6.61 12.31 30.39
C THR A 536 8.12 12.43 30.37
N PHE A 537 8.66 13.18 31.33
CA PHE A 537 10.09 13.40 31.52
C PHE A 537 10.62 12.48 32.61
N ASP A 538 11.34 11.43 32.21
CA ASP A 538 12.01 10.49 33.12
C ASP A 538 13.45 10.95 33.43
N LEU A 539 13.82 10.97 34.70
CA LEU A 539 15.18 11.25 35.17
C LEU A 539 15.62 10.22 36.21
N SER A 540 16.64 9.43 35.90
CA SER A 540 17.35 8.63 36.90
C SER A 540 18.37 9.51 37.64
N ALA A 541 18.10 9.86 38.89
CA ALA A 541 18.92 10.78 39.68
C ALA A 541 18.91 10.42 41.18
N THR A 542 20.06 10.00 41.71
CA THR A 542 20.20 9.70 43.14
C THR A 542 20.08 10.96 43.99
N THR A 543 19.19 10.93 44.98
CA THR A 543 18.90 12.03 45.91
C THR A 543 18.96 11.58 47.37
N THR A 544 19.18 12.52 48.29
CA THR A 544 19.03 12.27 49.74
C THR A 544 17.67 12.74 50.27
N TYR A 545 17.26 12.24 51.44
CA TYR A 545 15.94 12.53 52.03
C TYR A 545 15.81 14.02 52.38
N GLY A 546 15.00 14.74 51.60
CA GLY A 546 14.77 16.18 51.71
C GLY A 546 15.04 16.96 50.42
N GLU A 547 15.85 16.40 49.52
CA GLU A 547 16.07 16.95 48.17
C GLU A 547 14.84 16.74 47.28
N ASN A 548 14.56 17.71 46.41
CA ASN A 548 13.53 17.61 45.37
C ASN A 548 14.09 18.01 44.01
N ILE A 549 13.66 17.33 42.95
CA ILE A 549 14.02 17.63 41.57
C ILE A 549 12.87 18.36 40.88
N TYR A 550 13.21 19.34 40.04
CA TYR A 550 12.27 20.14 39.27
C TYR A 550 12.70 20.24 37.80
N LEU A 551 11.72 20.43 36.92
CA LEU A 551 11.88 20.66 35.48
C LEU A 551 11.60 22.13 35.17
N VAL A 552 12.50 22.77 34.41
CA VAL A 552 12.35 24.14 33.88
C VAL A 552 12.73 24.18 32.41
N GLY A 553 12.17 25.13 31.65
CA GLY A 553 12.39 25.22 30.21
C GLY A 553 11.94 26.52 29.56
N SER A 554 12.17 26.64 28.26
CA SER A 554 12.10 27.88 27.48
C SER A 554 10.69 28.30 27.02
N ILE A 555 9.65 27.73 27.61
CA ILE A 555 8.24 28.00 27.29
C ILE A 555 7.46 28.15 28.59
N SER A 556 6.34 28.88 28.54
CA SER A 556 5.52 29.19 29.72
C SER A 556 5.03 27.95 30.49
N GLN A 557 4.78 26.84 29.78
CA GLN A 557 4.39 25.55 30.35
C GLN A 557 5.53 24.86 31.12
N LEU A 558 6.76 25.37 31.03
CA LEU A 558 7.95 24.94 31.75
C LEU A 558 8.61 26.11 32.53
N GLY A 559 7.88 27.20 32.76
CA GLY A 559 8.31 28.32 33.61
C GLY A 559 9.24 29.36 32.96
N ASP A 560 9.44 29.37 31.63
CA ASP A 560 10.27 30.36 30.92
C ASP A 560 11.70 30.56 31.52
N TRP A 561 12.31 29.46 31.98
CA TRP A 561 13.56 29.37 32.73
C TRP A 561 13.58 29.98 34.15
N ASP A 562 12.45 30.44 34.70
CA ASP A 562 12.35 30.82 36.11
C ASP A 562 12.36 29.59 37.01
N THR A 563 13.38 29.51 37.88
CA THR A 563 13.56 28.39 38.82
C THR A 563 12.50 28.34 39.92
N SER A 564 11.74 29.42 40.14
CA SER A 564 10.66 29.47 41.13
C SER A 564 9.34 28.93 40.60
N ASP A 565 9.15 28.90 39.28
CA ASP A 565 8.01 28.28 38.58
C ASP A 565 8.33 26.85 38.05
N GLY A 566 9.44 26.26 38.51
CA GLY A 566 9.86 24.91 38.13
C GLY A 566 8.88 23.82 38.56
N ILE A 567 8.65 22.84 37.69
CA ILE A 567 7.67 21.76 37.91
C ILE A 567 8.32 20.63 38.69
N ALA A 568 7.80 20.33 39.89
CA ALA A 568 8.32 19.24 40.72
C ALA A 568 8.12 17.86 40.08
N LEU A 569 9.16 17.03 40.12
CA LEU A 569 9.07 15.61 39.73
C LEU A 569 8.54 14.75 40.88
N SER A 570 7.84 13.67 40.53
CA SER A 570 7.46 12.60 41.44
C SER A 570 8.62 11.62 41.66
N ALA A 571 8.80 11.19 42.91
CA ALA A 571 9.66 10.06 43.29
C ALA A 571 8.83 8.82 43.70
N SER A 572 7.57 8.69 43.27
CA SER A 572 6.69 7.57 43.66
C SER A 572 7.25 6.20 43.28
N ASP A 573 8.01 6.15 42.19
CA ASP A 573 8.55 4.92 41.59
C ASP A 573 10.06 4.77 41.92
N TYR A 574 10.60 5.66 42.76
CA TYR A 574 12.01 5.71 43.14
C TYR A 574 12.40 4.52 44.01
N THR A 575 13.44 3.78 43.61
CA THR A 575 14.06 2.72 44.41
C THR A 575 15.57 2.91 44.50
N THR A 576 16.23 2.23 45.44
CA THR A 576 17.71 2.29 45.54
C THR A 576 18.42 1.65 44.33
N SER A 577 17.73 0.74 43.62
CA SER A 577 18.21 0.07 42.40
C SER A 577 17.87 0.83 41.11
N ASP A 578 16.80 1.63 41.12
CA ASP A 578 16.37 2.48 40.02
C ASP A 578 15.89 3.83 40.60
N PRO A 579 16.76 4.84 40.68
CA PRO A 579 16.47 6.13 41.33
C PRO A 579 15.66 7.05 40.41
N LEU A 580 14.52 6.55 39.93
CA LEU A 580 13.65 7.23 38.97
C LEU A 580 12.85 8.36 39.61
N TRP A 581 12.97 9.54 39.02
CA TRP A 581 12.08 10.68 39.18
C TRP A 581 11.35 10.92 37.86
N PHE A 582 10.07 11.28 37.88
CA PHE A 582 9.33 11.56 36.63
C PHE A 582 8.28 12.67 36.77
N VAL A 583 7.92 13.32 35.66
CA VAL A 583 6.73 14.18 35.58
C VAL A 583 6.13 14.18 34.18
N THR A 584 4.80 14.14 34.09
CA THR A 584 4.08 14.32 32.82
C THR A 584 3.58 15.75 32.71
N VAL A 585 3.99 16.46 31.66
CA VAL A 585 3.57 17.83 31.36
C VAL A 585 2.87 17.86 30.01
N THR A 586 1.71 18.51 29.94
CA THR A 586 0.99 18.72 28.68
C THR A 586 1.59 19.90 27.94
N LEU A 587 2.23 19.64 26.79
CA LEU A 587 2.96 20.62 26.00
C LEU A 587 2.30 20.80 24.61
N PRO A 588 2.39 21.99 23.97
CA PRO A 588 1.79 22.22 22.66
C PRO A 588 2.40 21.32 21.58
N ALA A 589 1.55 20.75 20.72
CA ALA A 589 2.01 19.85 19.67
C ALA A 589 2.76 20.61 18.57
N GLY A 590 3.95 20.14 18.22
CA GLY A 590 4.81 20.76 17.19
C GLY A 590 5.63 21.96 17.65
N GLU A 591 5.47 22.42 18.90
CA GLU A 591 6.31 23.49 19.45
C GLU A 591 7.69 22.95 19.87
N SER A 592 8.75 23.69 19.55
CA SER A 592 10.12 23.32 19.91
C SER A 592 10.58 24.13 21.12
N PHE A 593 11.04 23.43 22.16
CA PHE A 593 11.44 24.04 23.43
C PHE A 593 12.76 23.46 23.93
N GLU A 594 13.43 24.20 24.79
CA GLU A 594 14.60 23.72 25.55
C GLU A 594 14.21 23.49 27.00
N TYR A 595 14.82 22.50 27.66
CA TYR A 595 14.60 22.25 29.09
C TYR A 595 15.88 21.84 29.82
N LYS A 596 15.81 21.88 31.16
CA LYS A 596 16.78 21.33 32.10
C LYS A 596 16.10 20.85 33.38
N PHE A 597 16.73 19.88 34.02
CA PHE A 597 16.47 19.56 35.41
C PHE A 597 17.30 20.43 36.35
N ILE A 598 16.67 20.85 37.46
CA ILE A 598 17.29 21.51 38.59
C ILE A 598 17.01 20.72 39.87
N ARG A 599 17.97 20.74 40.79
CA ARG A 599 17.82 20.27 42.16
C ARG A 599 17.68 21.48 43.06
N ILE A 600 16.71 21.48 43.96
CA ILE A 600 16.59 22.51 44.98
C ILE A 600 16.87 21.88 46.35
N GLU A 601 17.94 22.37 46.97
CA GLU A 601 18.40 21.92 48.28
C GLU A 601 17.51 22.45 49.40
N THR A 602 17.57 21.80 50.57
CA THR A 602 16.75 22.17 51.74
C THR A 602 17.01 23.58 52.31
N ASP A 603 18.09 24.24 51.90
CA ASP A 603 18.40 25.64 52.22
C ASP A 603 17.95 26.65 51.14
N GLY A 604 17.36 26.17 50.05
CA GLY A 604 16.90 26.97 48.90
C GLY A 604 17.94 27.17 47.79
N THR A 605 19.12 26.54 47.88
CA THR A 605 20.14 26.58 46.81
C THR A 605 19.66 25.80 45.59
N VAL A 606 19.76 26.39 44.40
CA VAL A 606 19.40 25.76 43.12
C VAL A 606 20.66 25.27 42.40
N GLU A 607 20.79 23.96 42.24
CA GLU A 607 21.82 23.33 41.42
C GLU A 607 21.24 22.90 40.05
N TRP A 608 21.88 23.34 38.97
CA TRP A 608 21.48 22.97 37.61
C TRP A 608 22.25 21.76 37.12
N GLU A 609 21.62 20.91 36.30
CA GLU A 609 22.34 19.82 35.66
C GLU A 609 23.51 20.33 34.77
N SER A 610 24.62 19.60 34.79
CA SER A 610 25.88 19.98 34.12
C SER A 610 25.88 19.78 32.60
N ARG A 611 24.82 19.20 32.04
CA ARG A 611 24.65 19.01 30.59
C ARG A 611 24.22 20.32 29.91
N LYS A 612 24.37 20.41 28.59
CA LYS A 612 23.78 21.52 27.81
C LYS A 612 22.25 21.40 27.86
N ALA A 613 21.53 22.51 27.71
CA ALA A 613 20.06 22.49 27.64
C ALA A 613 19.61 21.54 26.53
N VAL A 614 18.62 20.70 26.81
CA VAL A 614 18.13 19.69 25.86
C VAL A 614 17.09 20.34 24.99
N ARG A 615 17.38 20.48 23.69
CA ARG A 615 16.48 21.04 22.69
C ARG A 615 15.59 19.93 22.14
N HIS A 616 14.30 20.00 22.39
CA HIS A 616 13.32 19.09 21.79
C HIS A 616 12.69 19.75 20.56
N CYS A 617 12.83 19.09 19.41
CA CYS A 617 12.17 19.47 18.16
C CYS A 617 11.07 18.44 17.87
N GLY A 618 9.86 18.89 17.52
CA GLY A 618 8.78 17.98 17.15
C GLY A 618 9.12 17.17 15.90
N TYR A 619 9.12 15.84 16.04
CA TYR A 619 9.46 14.79 15.06
C TYR A 619 10.94 14.65 14.64
N GLY A 620 11.49 13.46 14.93
CA GLY A 620 12.85 13.04 14.58
C GLY A 620 13.69 12.74 15.83
N GLY A 621 13.76 11.47 16.24
CA GLY A 621 14.28 11.09 17.55
C GLY A 621 15.80 11.06 17.66
N ASP A 622 16.31 11.32 18.86
CA ASP A 622 17.57 10.74 19.33
C ASP A 622 17.54 10.52 20.86
N LYS A 623 17.99 9.35 21.29
CA LYS A 623 18.23 8.88 22.68
C LYS A 623 17.09 8.97 23.73
N ALA A 624 16.45 7.81 23.93
CA ALA A 624 15.89 7.29 25.19
C ALA A 624 14.96 8.23 26.02
N LEU A 625 13.66 8.14 25.73
CA LEU A 625 12.59 8.54 26.63
C LEU A 625 11.50 7.46 26.58
N ARG A 626 11.05 6.94 27.73
CA ARG A 626 9.96 5.94 27.79
C ARG A 626 8.63 6.68 27.86
N LEU A 627 7.75 6.46 26.89
CA LEU A 627 6.42 7.06 26.87
C LEU A 627 5.38 6.10 27.47
N ARG A 628 4.89 6.42 28.67
CA ARG A 628 3.58 5.95 29.17
C ARG A 628 2.51 6.95 28.78
N GLY A 629 1.37 6.45 28.29
CA GLY A 629 0.32 7.27 27.67
C GLY A 629 -0.58 8.02 28.66
N ALA A 630 -1.30 9.03 28.15
CA ALA A 630 -2.38 9.70 28.86
C ALA A 630 -3.50 10.09 27.88
N THR A 631 -4.76 9.88 28.28
CA THR A 631 -5.97 10.13 27.51
C THR A 631 -6.47 11.58 27.65
N ALA A 632 -7.20 12.07 26.64
CA ALA A 632 -7.78 13.41 26.65
C ALA A 632 -9.30 13.38 26.92
N GLN A 633 -9.73 13.87 28.10
CA GLN A 633 -11.13 14.23 28.35
C GLN A 633 -11.35 15.73 28.04
N GLY A 634 -12.49 16.05 27.44
CA GLY A 634 -12.87 17.44 27.16
C GLY A 634 -13.62 18.11 28.31
N VAL A 635 -13.38 19.42 28.50
CA VAL A 635 -14.22 20.33 29.29
C VAL A 635 -14.32 21.65 28.53
N GLY A 636 -15.51 22.27 28.49
CA GLY A 636 -15.75 23.51 27.74
C GLY A 636 -16.12 24.73 28.59
N LEU A 637 -16.39 25.84 27.87
CA LEU A 637 -16.93 27.15 28.31
C LEU A 637 -15.93 28.11 29.00
N PRO A 638 -16.16 29.46 28.98
CA PRO A 638 -17.14 30.24 28.20
C PRO A 638 -16.55 31.48 27.45
N LEU A 639 -17.46 32.12 26.69
CA LEU A 639 -17.40 33.42 26.01
C LEU A 639 -16.60 34.54 26.71
N GLY A 640 -15.81 35.28 25.92
CA GLY A 640 -15.28 36.62 26.25
C GLY A 640 -15.40 37.56 25.04
N THR A 641 -15.97 38.75 25.23
CA THR A 641 -16.36 39.66 24.14
C THR A 641 -15.42 40.85 23.95
N GLY A 642 -15.05 41.11 22.69
CA GLY A 642 -14.95 42.47 22.14
C GLY A 642 -13.57 43.12 22.08
N TRP A 643 -13.08 43.32 20.85
CA TRP A 643 -12.81 44.68 20.37
C TRP A 643 -12.87 44.75 18.83
N ASP A 644 -13.67 45.67 18.29
CA ASP A 644 -13.65 46.02 16.87
C ASP A 644 -12.42 46.84 16.50
N ALA A 645 -11.74 46.47 15.41
CA ALA A 645 -10.84 47.36 14.67
C ALA A 645 -10.84 47.00 13.17
N THR A 646 -11.82 47.56 12.47
CA THR A 646 -11.97 47.66 11.00
C THR A 646 -10.78 47.25 10.13
N GLY A 647 -10.90 46.10 9.47
CA GLY A 647 -10.04 45.67 8.37
C GLY A 647 -10.72 44.58 7.56
N THR A 648 -11.63 44.94 6.66
CA THR A 648 -12.31 43.98 5.78
C THR A 648 -11.35 43.47 4.71
N SER A 649 -10.53 42.48 5.04
CA SER A 649 -9.96 41.57 4.04
C SER A 649 -11.10 40.72 3.49
N THR A 650 -11.41 40.89 2.21
CA THR A 650 -12.24 39.94 1.48
C THR A 650 -11.59 38.55 1.62
N PRO A 651 -12.32 37.48 1.99
CA PRO A 651 -11.74 36.15 2.05
C PRO A 651 -11.07 35.82 0.71
N ALA A 652 -9.77 35.51 0.75
CA ALA A 652 -9.01 35.28 -0.47
C ALA A 652 -9.58 34.04 -1.19
N ARG A 653 -10.15 34.25 -2.38
CA ARG A 653 -10.71 33.15 -3.20
C ARG A 653 -9.60 32.13 -3.47
N LYS A 654 -9.93 30.84 -3.38
CA LYS A 654 -9.02 29.77 -3.81
C LYS A 654 -8.70 29.95 -5.31
N PRO A 655 -7.43 29.78 -5.71
CA PRO A 655 -7.05 29.90 -7.11
C PRO A 655 -7.53 28.68 -7.89
N ASN A 656 -7.72 28.85 -9.20
CA ASN A 656 -7.93 27.75 -10.15
C ASN A 656 -6.59 27.30 -10.74
N PHE A 657 -6.59 26.15 -11.40
CA PHE A 657 -5.44 25.58 -12.09
C PHE A 657 -5.81 25.08 -13.49
N LEU A 658 -5.02 25.47 -14.49
CA LEU A 658 -5.01 24.89 -15.83
C LEU A 658 -3.62 24.30 -16.07
N PHE A 659 -3.53 22.98 -16.21
CA PHE A 659 -2.28 22.26 -16.48
C PHE A 659 -2.27 21.77 -17.93
N ILE A 660 -1.25 22.13 -18.70
CA ILE A 660 -1.05 21.66 -20.08
C ILE A 660 0.20 20.78 -20.10
N LEU A 661 0.06 19.52 -20.51
CA LEU A 661 1.11 18.50 -20.47
C LEU A 661 1.30 17.83 -21.83
N THR A 662 2.28 18.28 -22.61
CA THR A 662 2.66 17.66 -23.89
C THR A 662 3.36 16.32 -23.70
N ASP A 663 3.39 15.54 -24.78
CA ASP A 663 3.96 14.20 -24.84
C ASP A 663 5.21 14.24 -25.72
N ASP A 664 6.38 13.84 -25.19
CA ASP A 664 7.69 13.88 -25.88
C ASP A 664 8.17 15.27 -26.34
N GLN A 665 7.87 16.37 -25.65
CA GLN A 665 8.34 17.69 -26.09
C GLN A 665 9.76 18.00 -25.59
N ASP A 666 10.70 18.17 -26.53
CA ASP A 666 12.08 18.54 -26.25
C ASP A 666 12.24 20.01 -25.81
N LEU A 667 13.19 20.26 -24.91
CA LEU A 667 13.75 21.60 -24.67
C LEU A 667 15.01 21.83 -25.53
N GLN A 668 15.94 20.88 -25.54
CA GLN A 668 17.29 21.06 -26.09
C GLN A 668 17.35 21.21 -27.61
N MET A 669 16.41 20.62 -28.36
CA MET A 669 16.30 20.87 -29.80
C MET A 669 15.51 22.16 -30.12
N ASN A 670 15.11 22.92 -29.09
CA ASN A 670 14.46 24.22 -29.16
C ASN A 670 13.05 24.20 -29.78
N SER A 671 12.27 23.12 -29.56
CA SER A 671 10.87 23.08 -29.98
C SER A 671 9.98 24.23 -29.42
N PRO A 672 10.14 24.74 -28.17
CA PRO A 672 9.25 25.76 -27.63
C PRO A 672 9.34 27.11 -28.37
N ALA A 673 10.48 27.41 -29.01
CA ALA A 673 10.65 28.62 -29.82
C ALA A 673 9.68 28.69 -31.02
N TYR A 674 9.13 27.55 -31.45
CA TYR A 674 8.15 27.45 -32.53
C TYR A 674 6.69 27.55 -32.05
N MET A 675 6.46 27.80 -30.75
CA MET A 675 5.14 27.93 -30.14
C MET A 675 4.89 29.38 -29.67
N PRO A 676 4.59 30.33 -30.59
CA PRO A 676 4.48 31.75 -30.27
C PRO A 676 3.35 32.09 -29.29
N HIS A 677 2.24 31.36 -29.28
CA HIS A 677 1.14 31.62 -28.33
C HIS A 677 1.52 31.15 -26.92
N THR A 678 2.11 29.96 -26.78
CA THR A 678 2.61 29.43 -25.52
C THR A 678 3.70 30.32 -24.91
N GLN A 679 4.63 30.81 -25.75
CA GLN A 679 5.63 31.81 -25.33
C GLN A 679 4.94 33.11 -24.86
N SER A 680 4.15 33.75 -25.72
CA SER A 680 3.62 35.09 -25.45
C SER A 680 2.46 35.16 -24.44
N ARG A 681 1.72 34.06 -24.23
CA ARG A 681 0.55 33.96 -23.32
C ARG A 681 0.86 33.25 -21.99
N ILE A 682 1.90 32.42 -21.91
CA ILE A 682 2.31 31.74 -20.66
C ILE A 682 3.70 32.20 -20.23
N LYS A 683 4.77 31.81 -20.94
CA LYS A 683 6.17 32.05 -20.53
C LYS A 683 6.45 33.53 -20.30
N ASP A 684 6.21 34.38 -21.30
CA ASP A 684 6.49 35.82 -21.26
C ASP A 684 5.49 36.61 -20.40
N GLN A 685 4.55 35.92 -19.75
CA GLN A 685 3.54 36.46 -18.82
C GLN A 685 3.68 35.90 -17.40
N GLY A 686 4.67 35.04 -17.16
CA GLY A 686 4.93 34.37 -15.89
C GLY A 686 6.42 34.14 -15.70
N VAL A 687 6.79 32.96 -15.16
CA VAL A 687 8.18 32.56 -14.97
C VAL A 687 8.52 31.23 -15.64
N GLU A 688 9.74 31.15 -16.16
CA GLU A 688 10.35 29.94 -16.72
C GLU A 688 11.28 29.27 -15.71
N PHE A 689 11.11 27.97 -15.47
CA PHE A 689 12.02 27.18 -14.63
C PHE A 689 13.14 26.62 -15.49
N LEU A 690 14.34 27.18 -15.37
CA LEU A 690 15.45 26.90 -16.29
C LEU A 690 15.98 25.47 -16.15
N ASN A 691 15.90 24.90 -14.95
CA ASN A 691 16.48 23.60 -14.60
C ASN A 691 15.40 22.66 -14.06
N HIS A 692 14.33 22.48 -14.84
CA HIS A 692 13.28 21.50 -14.56
C HIS A 692 13.58 20.16 -15.24
N PHE A 693 13.53 19.08 -14.48
CA PHE A 693 13.91 17.74 -14.92
C PHE A 693 12.85 16.68 -14.65
N VAL A 694 12.81 15.64 -15.48
CA VAL A 694 12.01 14.44 -15.24
C VAL A 694 12.85 13.41 -14.47
N THR A 695 12.20 12.61 -13.63
CA THR A 695 12.87 11.54 -12.85
C THR A 695 13.00 10.24 -13.66
N THR A 696 12.17 10.05 -14.68
CA THR A 696 12.28 8.95 -15.65
C THR A 696 11.90 9.46 -17.04
N ALA A 697 12.76 9.27 -18.05
CA ALA A 697 12.52 9.69 -19.43
C ALA A 697 11.60 8.70 -20.19
N LEU A 698 10.43 8.41 -19.62
CA LEU A 698 9.42 7.50 -20.18
C LEU A 698 8.01 7.90 -19.72
N CYS A 699 7.07 7.92 -20.67
CA CYS A 699 5.74 8.52 -20.50
C CYS A 699 4.99 8.11 -19.22
N CYS A 700 4.73 6.81 -19.03
CA CYS A 700 3.88 6.38 -17.92
C CYS A 700 4.55 6.55 -16.54
N PRO A 701 5.80 6.10 -16.31
CA PRO A 701 6.51 6.34 -15.05
C PRO A 701 6.63 7.82 -14.70
N SER A 702 6.95 8.67 -15.69
CA SER A 702 7.08 10.11 -15.48
C SER A 702 5.74 10.75 -15.08
N ARG A 703 4.65 10.41 -15.78
CA ARG A 703 3.30 10.90 -15.44
C ARG A 703 2.85 10.43 -14.06
N VAL A 704 3.13 9.18 -13.68
CA VAL A 704 2.81 8.68 -12.33
C VAL A 704 3.63 9.44 -11.28
N SER A 705 4.93 9.70 -11.53
CA SER A 705 5.78 10.48 -10.64
C SER A 705 5.25 11.91 -10.44
N LEU A 706 4.83 12.56 -11.54
CA LEU A 706 4.20 13.89 -11.53
C LEU A 706 2.90 13.92 -10.72
N TRP A 707 2.01 12.95 -10.92
CA TRP A 707 0.70 12.92 -10.25
C TRP A 707 0.73 12.44 -8.79
N THR A 708 1.79 11.76 -8.36
CA THR A 708 1.95 11.27 -6.98
C THR A 708 2.94 12.09 -6.15
N GLY A 709 3.83 12.86 -6.77
CA GLY A 709 4.93 13.53 -6.08
C GLY A 709 6.00 12.56 -5.56
N ARG A 710 6.16 11.40 -6.21
CA ARG A 710 7.04 10.30 -5.79
C ARG A 710 7.92 9.77 -6.92
N GLN A 711 9.09 9.23 -6.57
CA GLN A 711 10.04 8.61 -7.49
C GLN A 711 9.48 7.34 -8.15
N ALA A 712 10.04 6.93 -9.29
CA ALA A 712 9.56 5.75 -10.01
C ALA A 712 9.82 4.46 -9.23
N HIS A 713 10.92 4.36 -8.48
CA HIS A 713 11.16 3.23 -7.56
C HIS A 713 10.20 3.19 -6.36
N ASN A 714 9.61 4.32 -5.95
CA ASN A 714 8.64 4.41 -4.86
C ASN A 714 7.19 4.25 -5.31
N THR A 715 6.92 4.43 -6.60
CA THR A 715 5.62 4.09 -7.21
C THR A 715 5.63 2.69 -7.81
N ASN A 716 6.81 2.12 -8.10
CA ASN A 716 6.97 0.83 -8.77
C ASN A 716 6.21 0.75 -10.12
N VAL A 717 5.93 1.89 -10.76
CA VAL A 717 5.43 1.98 -12.13
C VAL A 717 6.60 2.41 -13.00
N THR A 718 7.33 1.46 -13.55
CA THR A 718 8.65 1.68 -14.18
C THR A 718 8.69 1.45 -15.70
N ASP A 719 7.60 0.94 -16.28
CA ASP A 719 7.44 0.74 -17.74
C ASP A 719 6.15 1.44 -18.24
N VAL A 720 5.91 1.42 -19.55
CA VAL A 720 4.62 1.76 -20.17
C VAL A 720 3.66 0.58 -20.25
N SER A 721 4.14 -0.65 -20.08
CA SER A 721 3.40 -1.90 -20.27
C SER A 721 3.37 -2.77 -19.00
N PRO A 722 2.29 -3.52 -18.75
CA PRO A 722 2.27 -4.56 -17.73
C PRO A 722 3.35 -5.64 -17.97
N PRO A 723 3.91 -6.27 -16.92
CA PRO A 723 3.51 -6.16 -15.50
C PRO A 723 4.15 -4.98 -14.75
N TYR A 724 5.18 -4.33 -15.31
CA TYR A 724 5.96 -3.30 -14.62
C TYR A 724 5.43 -1.86 -14.82
N GLY A 725 4.37 -1.70 -15.62
CA GLY A 725 3.97 -0.39 -16.12
C GLY A 725 2.50 -0.28 -16.54
N GLY A 726 2.15 0.93 -16.94
CA GLY A 726 0.81 1.28 -17.42
C GLY A 726 -0.28 1.34 -16.35
N TYR A 727 -1.50 1.66 -16.77
CA TYR A 727 -2.67 1.83 -15.90
C TYR A 727 -2.97 0.61 -15.00
N PRO A 728 -2.88 -0.65 -15.45
CA PRO A 728 -3.09 -1.81 -14.57
C PRO A 728 -2.07 -1.87 -13.41
N LYS A 729 -0.81 -1.46 -13.63
CA LYS A 729 0.19 -1.38 -12.57
C LYS A 729 -0.07 -0.19 -11.64
N PHE A 730 -0.41 0.99 -12.18
CA PHE A 730 -0.83 2.15 -11.38
C PHE A 730 -2.00 1.82 -10.44
N VAL A 731 -3.03 1.13 -10.94
CA VAL A 731 -4.17 0.64 -10.16
C VAL A 731 -3.72 -0.39 -9.10
N SER A 732 -2.91 -1.39 -9.47
CA SER A 732 -2.48 -2.43 -8.53
C SER A 732 -1.50 -1.95 -7.46
N GLN A 733 -0.96 -0.75 -7.57
CA GLN A 733 -0.20 -0.07 -6.51
C GLN A 733 -1.08 0.89 -5.66
N GLY A 734 -2.40 0.88 -5.85
CA GLY A 734 -3.37 1.66 -5.07
C GLY A 734 -3.46 3.15 -5.45
N PHE A 735 -2.79 3.59 -6.52
CA PHE A 735 -2.74 5.02 -6.85
C PHE A 735 -4.01 5.58 -7.47
N ASN A 736 -4.96 4.73 -7.92
CA ASN A 736 -6.25 5.21 -8.42
C ASN A 736 -7.01 6.03 -7.36
N ASP A 737 -6.79 5.73 -6.07
CA ASP A 737 -7.41 6.44 -4.94
C ASP A 737 -6.43 7.38 -4.21
N ASN A 738 -5.17 7.43 -4.65
CA ASN A 738 -4.10 8.15 -3.96
C ASN A 738 -3.16 8.87 -4.93
N PHE A 739 -3.71 9.82 -5.68
CA PHE A 739 -2.99 10.72 -6.60
C PHE A 739 -3.65 12.11 -6.65
N LEU A 740 -2.92 13.09 -7.19
CA LEU A 740 -3.24 14.52 -7.13
C LEU A 740 -4.73 14.91 -7.36
N PRO A 741 -5.43 14.43 -8.41
CA PRO A 741 -6.82 14.81 -8.65
C PRO A 741 -7.77 14.40 -7.52
N VAL A 742 -7.58 13.22 -6.92
CA VAL A 742 -8.38 12.77 -5.76
C VAL A 742 -8.16 13.71 -4.58
N TRP A 743 -6.90 14.07 -4.28
CA TRP A 743 -6.59 14.97 -3.18
C TRP A 743 -7.13 16.39 -3.39
N LEU A 744 -7.11 16.90 -4.63
CA LEU A 744 -7.70 18.19 -4.98
C LEU A 744 -9.24 18.18 -4.87
N GLN A 745 -9.92 17.09 -5.27
CA GLN A 745 -11.36 16.92 -5.01
C GLN A 745 -11.67 16.96 -3.51
N SER A 746 -10.91 16.23 -2.69
CA SER A 746 -11.04 16.27 -1.22
C SER A 746 -10.82 17.68 -0.65
N ALA A 747 -10.00 18.50 -1.31
CA ALA A 747 -9.77 19.90 -0.96
C ALA A 747 -10.86 20.88 -1.49
N GLY A 748 -11.91 20.38 -2.14
CA GLY A 748 -13.04 21.15 -2.65
C GLY A 748 -12.83 21.75 -4.05
N TYR A 749 -11.93 21.19 -4.86
CA TYR A 749 -11.78 21.54 -6.27
C TYR A 749 -12.69 20.69 -7.16
N ASN A 750 -13.27 21.29 -8.18
CA ASN A 750 -13.79 20.53 -9.32
C ASN A 750 -12.61 20.14 -10.24
N THR A 751 -12.41 18.86 -10.47
CA THR A 751 -11.27 18.33 -11.23
C THR A 751 -11.71 17.82 -12.59
N PHE A 752 -10.93 18.13 -13.62
CA PHE A 752 -11.24 17.82 -15.01
C PHE A 752 -9.99 17.35 -15.78
N TYR A 753 -10.19 16.46 -16.75
CA TYR A 753 -9.09 15.91 -17.56
C TYR A 753 -9.49 15.70 -19.01
N THR A 754 -8.61 15.99 -19.97
CA THR A 754 -8.74 15.45 -21.33
C THR A 754 -7.38 15.09 -21.92
N GLY A 755 -7.33 14.00 -22.69
CA GLY A 755 -6.12 13.51 -23.35
C GLY A 755 -5.50 12.28 -22.69
N LYS A 756 -4.20 12.07 -22.95
CA LYS A 756 -3.47 10.88 -22.50
C LYS A 756 -3.20 10.93 -21.01
N LEU A 757 -3.78 10.00 -20.25
CA LEU A 757 -3.47 9.85 -18.82
C LEU A 757 -2.26 8.93 -18.60
N PHE A 758 -2.41 7.64 -18.93
CA PHE A 758 -1.39 6.60 -18.78
C PHE A 758 -1.41 5.65 -19.97
N ASN A 759 -0.28 4.99 -20.25
CA ASN A 759 -0.23 3.85 -21.17
C ASN A 759 -1.00 2.66 -20.60
N ALA A 760 -1.46 1.75 -21.46
CA ALA A 760 -2.34 0.62 -21.11
C ALA A 760 -3.68 0.99 -20.46
N HIS A 761 -4.04 2.28 -20.39
CA HIS A 761 -5.42 2.73 -20.21
C HIS A 761 -6.11 2.62 -21.59
N SER A 762 -6.88 1.55 -21.78
CA SER A 762 -7.27 1.09 -23.12
C SER A 762 -8.78 0.96 -23.29
N VAL A 763 -9.24 0.82 -24.53
CA VAL A 763 -10.63 0.51 -24.87
C VAL A 763 -11.16 -0.79 -24.25
N THR A 764 -10.30 -1.62 -23.64
CA THR A 764 -10.68 -2.83 -22.90
C THR A 764 -10.43 -2.76 -21.38
N THR A 765 -9.71 -1.74 -20.88
CA THR A 765 -9.35 -1.59 -19.45
C THR A 765 -9.88 -0.30 -18.80
N TYR A 766 -10.46 0.62 -19.57
CA TYR A 766 -10.94 1.95 -19.11
C TYR A 766 -11.95 1.93 -17.95
N ASN A 767 -12.61 0.80 -17.73
CA ASN A 767 -13.62 0.59 -16.69
C ASN A 767 -13.21 -0.51 -15.69
N ALA A 768 -11.92 -0.88 -15.65
CA ALA A 768 -11.40 -1.96 -14.82
C ALA A 768 -10.21 -1.51 -13.94
N PRO A 769 -10.42 -0.64 -12.93
CA PRO A 769 -11.62 0.16 -12.66
C PRO A 769 -11.67 1.43 -13.54
N PHE A 770 -12.71 2.25 -13.39
CA PHE A 770 -12.68 3.63 -13.88
C PHE A 770 -11.65 4.47 -13.11
N VAL A 771 -11.10 5.49 -13.76
CA VAL A 771 -10.16 6.43 -13.12
C VAL A 771 -10.92 7.34 -12.16
N ASN A 772 -10.53 7.34 -10.88
CA ASN A 772 -11.16 8.18 -9.86
C ASN A 772 -10.59 9.62 -9.87
N GLY A 773 -11.19 10.50 -9.07
CA GLY A 773 -10.66 11.86 -8.85
C GLY A 773 -11.07 12.91 -9.88
N PHE A 774 -12.11 12.70 -10.70
CA PHE A 774 -12.58 13.65 -11.72
C PHE A 774 -14.09 13.90 -11.69
N ASN A 775 -14.49 15.18 -11.80
CA ASN A 775 -15.89 15.60 -11.97
C ASN A 775 -16.33 15.50 -13.44
N GLY A 776 -15.38 15.65 -14.37
CA GLY A 776 -15.58 15.40 -15.80
C GLY A 776 -14.27 15.04 -16.49
N SER A 777 -14.28 13.98 -17.29
CA SER A 777 -13.09 13.47 -17.98
C SER A 777 -13.37 13.11 -19.43
N ASP A 778 -12.37 13.27 -20.28
CA ASP A 778 -12.32 12.81 -21.67
C ASP A 778 -10.97 12.12 -21.92
N PHE A 779 -10.81 10.91 -21.38
CA PHE A 779 -9.56 10.16 -21.48
C PHE A 779 -9.33 9.62 -22.89
N LEU A 780 -8.12 9.80 -23.40
CA LEU A 780 -7.65 9.21 -24.65
C LEU A 780 -7.11 7.80 -24.38
N LEU A 781 -7.54 6.80 -25.17
CA LEU A 781 -7.35 5.38 -24.86
C LEU A 781 -6.54 4.58 -25.88
N ASP A 782 -5.73 3.66 -25.38
CA ASP A 782 -5.00 2.65 -26.16
C ASP A 782 -5.96 1.64 -26.84
N PRO A 783 -5.61 1.10 -28.02
CA PRO A 783 -4.37 1.32 -28.79
C PRO A 783 -4.43 2.58 -29.68
N PHE A 784 -5.44 3.44 -29.50
CA PHE A 784 -5.70 4.58 -30.37
C PHE A 784 -5.09 5.89 -29.89
N THR A 785 -4.45 5.89 -28.71
CA THR A 785 -3.84 7.08 -28.08
C THR A 785 -2.98 7.87 -29.06
N TYR A 786 -2.02 7.19 -29.70
CA TYR A 786 -1.01 7.79 -30.56
C TYR A 786 -1.44 7.93 -32.02
N SER A 787 -2.74 7.80 -32.33
CA SER A 787 -3.26 7.95 -33.69
C SER A 787 -3.80 9.35 -33.91
N TYR A 788 -3.08 10.15 -34.70
CA TYR A 788 -3.45 11.55 -34.97
C TYR A 788 -4.80 11.72 -35.68
N TRP A 789 -5.28 10.67 -36.37
CA TRP A 789 -6.51 10.68 -37.18
C TRP A 789 -7.54 9.60 -36.82
N ASN A 790 -7.27 8.79 -35.80
CA ASN A 790 -8.19 7.74 -35.34
C ASN A 790 -8.16 7.57 -33.82
N ALA A 791 -8.08 8.69 -33.10
CA ALA A 791 -8.13 8.71 -31.65
C ALA A 791 -9.48 8.19 -31.13
N THR A 792 -9.44 7.50 -29.98
CA THR A 792 -10.62 7.04 -29.26
C THR A 792 -10.63 7.64 -27.87
N TYR A 793 -11.71 8.34 -27.53
CA TYR A 793 -11.89 9.02 -26.25
C TYR A 793 -13.01 8.36 -25.43
N GLN A 794 -12.92 8.49 -24.12
CA GLN A 794 -13.86 7.95 -23.16
C GLN A 794 -14.30 9.09 -22.22
N ARG A 795 -15.60 9.40 -22.22
CA ARG A 795 -16.19 10.50 -21.44
C ARG A 795 -16.71 9.96 -20.11
N ASN A 796 -16.23 10.46 -18.97
CA ASN A 796 -16.70 10.10 -17.63
C ASN A 796 -16.72 8.57 -17.41
N HIS A 797 -17.91 7.93 -17.37
CA HIS A 797 -18.09 6.47 -17.31
C HIS A 797 -18.79 5.89 -18.56
N GLU A 798 -18.90 6.67 -19.64
CA GLU A 798 -19.51 6.22 -20.91
C GLU A 798 -18.56 5.27 -21.68
N PRO A 799 -19.08 4.40 -22.56
CA PRO A 799 -18.25 3.56 -23.42
C PRO A 799 -17.33 4.38 -24.36
N PRO A 800 -16.14 3.86 -24.73
CA PRO A 800 -15.22 4.52 -25.63
C PRO A 800 -15.83 4.86 -27.00
N ARG A 801 -15.52 6.05 -27.50
CA ARG A 801 -15.99 6.59 -28.78
C ARG A 801 -14.81 6.93 -29.69
N SER A 802 -14.78 6.31 -30.87
CA SER A 802 -13.82 6.65 -31.92
C SER A 802 -14.17 7.99 -32.58
N TYR A 803 -13.12 8.73 -32.96
CA TYR A 803 -13.16 9.97 -33.73
C TYR A 803 -12.40 9.79 -35.06
N GLU A 804 -12.51 8.62 -35.71
CA GLU A 804 -11.87 8.36 -37.00
C GLU A 804 -12.16 9.45 -38.05
N GLY A 805 -11.10 9.91 -38.72
CA GLY A 805 -11.14 10.99 -39.72
C GLY A 805 -11.06 12.40 -39.14
N GLN A 806 -10.99 12.57 -37.82
CA GLN A 806 -10.81 13.86 -37.16
C GLN A 806 -9.41 13.97 -36.54
N TYR A 807 -8.85 15.17 -36.56
CA TYR A 807 -7.51 15.43 -36.04
C TYR A 807 -7.52 15.49 -34.51
N THR A 808 -6.75 14.63 -33.84
CA THR A 808 -6.90 14.40 -32.38
C THR A 808 -6.71 15.67 -31.53
N THR A 809 -5.78 16.55 -31.88
CA THR A 809 -5.56 17.81 -31.14
C THR A 809 -6.72 18.79 -31.29
N ASP A 810 -7.41 18.80 -32.44
CA ASP A 810 -8.60 19.63 -32.62
C ASP A 810 -9.77 19.08 -31.80
N VAL A 811 -9.97 17.75 -31.80
CA VAL A 811 -10.95 17.06 -30.95
C VAL A 811 -10.67 17.32 -29.47
N MET A 812 -9.40 17.29 -29.06
CA MET A 812 -8.99 17.55 -27.68
C MET A 812 -9.22 19.01 -27.27
N LYS A 813 -8.93 19.98 -28.15
CA LYS A 813 -9.19 21.41 -27.90
C LYS A 813 -10.68 21.65 -27.65
N ASP A 814 -11.56 21.08 -28.48
CA ASP A 814 -13.00 21.25 -28.32
C ASP A 814 -13.51 20.60 -27.02
N LYS A 815 -12.96 19.44 -26.63
CA LYS A 815 -13.22 18.80 -25.32
C LYS A 815 -12.69 19.61 -24.14
N ALA A 816 -11.49 20.17 -24.24
CA ALA A 816 -10.87 21.00 -23.21
C ALA A 816 -11.65 22.29 -22.98
N LEU A 817 -12.12 22.93 -24.06
CA LEU A 817 -13.01 24.10 -23.98
C LEU A 817 -14.35 23.74 -23.34
N GLY A 818 -14.95 22.60 -23.68
CA GLY A 818 -16.18 22.12 -23.04
C GLY A 818 -16.02 21.83 -21.53
N LEU A 819 -14.93 21.17 -21.14
CA LEU A 819 -14.60 20.94 -19.72
C LEU A 819 -14.28 22.24 -18.98
N LEU A 820 -13.68 23.22 -19.66
CA LEU A 820 -13.48 24.57 -19.12
C LEU A 820 -14.80 25.34 -18.97
N ASP A 821 -15.75 25.18 -19.89
CA ASP A 821 -17.11 25.72 -19.76
C ASP A 821 -17.85 25.08 -18.57
N ASP A 822 -17.78 23.76 -18.42
CA ASP A 822 -18.32 23.01 -17.26
C ASP A 822 -17.72 23.54 -15.95
N ALA A 823 -16.40 23.79 -15.92
CA ALA A 823 -15.68 24.33 -14.76
C ALA A 823 -16.09 25.78 -14.42
N LEU A 824 -16.19 26.64 -15.44
CA LEU A 824 -16.52 28.06 -15.30
C LEU A 824 -18.01 28.30 -14.96
N ALA A 825 -18.87 27.30 -15.12
CA ALA A 825 -20.27 27.33 -14.70
C ALA A 825 -20.46 27.08 -13.17
N SER A 826 -19.38 26.74 -12.44
CA SER A 826 -19.40 26.48 -11.01
C SER A 826 -18.73 27.60 -10.20
N ASP A 827 -19.21 27.82 -8.96
CA ASP A 827 -18.57 28.75 -8.02
C ASP A 827 -17.29 28.17 -7.37
N SER A 828 -17.17 26.84 -7.33
CA SER A 828 -16.01 26.10 -6.80
C SER A 828 -14.75 26.34 -7.64
N PRO A 829 -13.55 26.36 -7.04
CA PRO A 829 -12.31 26.44 -7.80
C PRO A 829 -12.11 25.15 -8.62
N PHE A 830 -11.37 25.23 -9.73
CA PHE A 830 -11.16 24.06 -10.60
C PHE A 830 -9.68 23.71 -10.80
N PHE A 831 -9.44 22.44 -11.14
CA PHE A 831 -8.18 21.91 -11.65
C PHE A 831 -8.46 21.18 -12.97
N LEU A 832 -8.08 21.77 -14.10
CA LEU A 832 -8.26 21.19 -15.44
C LEU A 832 -6.89 20.80 -16.02
N THR A 833 -6.72 19.52 -16.37
CA THR A 833 -5.55 19.06 -17.13
C THR A 833 -5.90 18.80 -18.60
N VAL A 834 -5.04 19.26 -19.51
CA VAL A 834 -5.13 19.06 -20.96
C VAL A 834 -3.82 18.41 -21.43
N ALA A 835 -3.89 17.16 -21.86
CA ALA A 835 -2.73 16.30 -22.11
C ALA A 835 -2.62 15.83 -23.58
N PRO A 836 -2.20 16.71 -24.51
CA PRO A 836 -2.05 16.37 -25.93
C PRO A 836 -0.87 15.42 -26.19
N ILE A 837 -1.07 14.49 -27.12
CA ILE A 837 -0.01 13.55 -27.58
C ILE A 837 1.05 14.19 -28.49
N ALA A 838 0.90 15.44 -28.90
CA ALA A 838 1.87 16.07 -29.78
C ALA A 838 3.03 16.64 -28.95
N PRO A 839 4.31 16.46 -29.34
CA PRO A 839 4.78 15.93 -30.64
C PRO A 839 5.24 14.45 -30.67
N HIS A 840 4.68 13.54 -29.87
CA HIS A 840 4.97 12.09 -29.94
C HIS A 840 4.78 11.53 -31.36
N THR A 841 5.55 10.49 -31.71
CA THR A 841 5.41 9.76 -32.99
C THR A 841 4.01 9.18 -33.18
N ASN A 842 3.57 9.08 -34.44
CA ASN A 842 2.27 8.50 -34.78
C ASN A 842 2.37 6.98 -34.83
N ILE A 843 1.38 6.27 -34.26
CA ILE A 843 1.29 4.82 -34.37
C ILE A 843 0.19 4.44 -35.36
N ASP A 844 0.56 3.83 -36.49
CA ASP A 844 -0.40 3.30 -37.46
C ASP A 844 -0.76 1.84 -37.17
N MET A 845 -1.97 1.63 -36.64
CA MET A 845 -2.56 0.31 -36.40
C MET A 845 -2.98 -0.41 -37.69
N LYS A 846 -3.16 0.29 -38.82
CA LYS A 846 -3.55 -0.31 -40.11
C LYS A 846 -2.35 -0.89 -40.87
N ALA A 847 -1.13 -0.44 -40.57
CA ALA A 847 0.11 -0.97 -41.15
C ALA A 847 0.46 -2.40 -40.66
N ALA A 848 -0.20 -2.90 -39.62
CA ALA A 848 0.11 -4.18 -38.96
C ALA A 848 -0.14 -5.45 -39.82
N THR A 849 -0.75 -5.35 -41.00
CA THR A 849 -1.21 -6.51 -41.80
C THR A 849 -0.34 -6.86 -43.01
N VAL A 850 0.94 -7.20 -42.82
CA VAL A 850 1.69 -8.06 -43.78
C VAL A 850 2.71 -9.01 -43.09
N GLY A 851 2.35 -10.30 -43.00
CA GLY A 851 3.30 -11.40 -43.23
C GLY A 851 4.28 -11.84 -42.12
N ALA A 852 4.74 -11.00 -41.20
CA ALA A 852 5.66 -11.43 -40.12
C ALA A 852 5.60 -10.50 -38.89
N MET A 853 5.45 -11.09 -37.68
CA MET A 853 5.51 -10.46 -36.35
C MET A 853 5.05 -8.98 -36.29
N SER A 854 3.74 -8.79 -36.27
CA SER A 854 3.08 -7.48 -36.30
C SER A 854 3.29 -6.66 -35.01
N SER A 855 4.34 -5.84 -34.99
CA SER A 855 4.38 -4.64 -34.13
C SER A 855 3.77 -3.46 -34.89
N PRO A 856 2.99 -2.57 -34.25
CA PRO A 856 2.54 -1.33 -34.88
C PRO A 856 3.71 -0.49 -35.37
N GLN A 857 3.58 0.17 -36.52
CA GLN A 857 4.65 1.03 -37.05
C GLN A 857 4.57 2.42 -36.41
N MET A 858 5.65 2.82 -35.73
CA MET A 858 5.88 4.21 -35.35
C MET A 858 6.39 5.00 -36.56
N THR A 859 5.63 6.00 -36.99
CA THR A 859 5.94 6.92 -38.09
C THR A 859 6.24 8.32 -37.55
N GLU A 860 6.65 9.24 -38.41
CA GLU A 860 6.70 10.65 -38.06
C GLU A 860 5.34 11.14 -37.51
N PRO A 861 5.34 12.15 -36.61
CA PRO A 861 4.11 12.84 -36.21
C PRO A 861 3.37 13.38 -37.43
N LEU A 862 2.05 13.33 -37.40
CA LEU A 862 1.22 13.83 -38.49
C LEU A 862 0.69 15.22 -38.11
N PRO A 863 1.12 16.31 -38.75
CA PRO A 863 0.61 17.64 -38.43
C PRO A 863 -0.81 17.85 -38.95
N ALA A 864 -1.52 18.82 -38.38
CA ALA A 864 -2.79 19.24 -38.95
C ALA A 864 -2.58 19.74 -40.40
N PRO A 865 -3.52 19.53 -41.33
CA PRO A 865 -3.31 19.86 -42.74
C PRO A 865 -3.01 21.35 -42.98
N ARG A 866 -3.50 22.23 -42.10
CA ARG A 866 -3.25 23.67 -42.10
C ARG A 866 -1.80 24.06 -41.77
N HIS A 867 -1.03 23.18 -41.13
CA HIS A 867 0.35 23.42 -40.70
C HIS A 867 1.40 22.66 -41.54
N ALA A 868 0.97 21.78 -42.44
CA ALA A 868 1.84 20.85 -43.18
C ALA A 868 2.94 21.53 -44.05
N SER A 869 2.80 22.81 -44.39
CA SER A 869 3.78 23.58 -45.17
C SER A 869 4.76 24.41 -44.33
N LEU A 870 4.55 24.54 -43.02
CA LEU A 870 5.38 25.39 -42.16
C LEU A 870 6.81 24.84 -42.00
N PHE A 871 7.76 25.70 -41.62
CA PHE A 871 9.13 25.32 -41.22
C PHE A 871 9.87 24.40 -42.21
N SER A 872 9.71 24.59 -43.52
CA SER A 872 10.33 23.76 -44.58
C SER A 872 11.83 23.58 -44.41
N ASP A 873 12.51 24.62 -43.92
CA ASP A 873 13.97 24.70 -43.83
C ASP A 873 14.49 24.32 -42.43
N ALA A 874 13.60 24.02 -41.48
CA ALA A 874 14.00 23.57 -40.16
C ALA A 874 14.64 22.17 -40.22
N LYS A 875 15.59 21.96 -39.31
CA LYS A 875 16.47 20.79 -39.19
C LYS A 875 16.78 20.57 -37.73
N VAL A 876 17.10 19.34 -37.34
CA VAL A 876 17.61 19.10 -35.98
C VAL A 876 18.86 19.97 -35.76
N PRO A 877 18.98 20.68 -34.63
CA PRO A 877 20.19 21.42 -34.30
C PRO A 877 21.45 20.56 -34.47
N ARG A 878 22.40 21.04 -35.29
CA ARG A 878 23.66 20.36 -35.57
C ARG A 878 24.68 20.65 -34.46
N THR A 879 24.32 20.28 -33.24
CA THR A 879 25.15 20.37 -32.04
C THR A 879 26.36 19.43 -32.13
N PRO A 880 27.41 19.61 -31.30
CA PRO A 880 28.56 18.72 -31.28
C PRO A 880 28.23 17.23 -31.04
N ASN A 881 27.15 16.94 -30.32
CA ASN A 881 26.64 15.58 -30.13
C ASN A 881 25.69 15.09 -31.24
N PHE A 882 25.32 15.90 -32.24
CA PHE A 882 24.54 15.42 -33.37
C PHE A 882 25.41 14.58 -34.34
N ASN A 883 25.14 13.28 -34.41
CA ASN A 883 25.83 12.28 -35.24
C ASN A 883 27.38 12.45 -35.30
N PRO A 884 28.08 12.49 -34.15
CA PRO A 884 29.50 12.83 -34.06
C PRO A 884 30.37 11.84 -34.82
N SER A 885 31.49 12.30 -35.39
CA SER A 885 32.45 11.46 -36.13
C SER A 885 33.17 10.44 -35.23
N VAL A 886 33.32 10.75 -33.94
CA VAL A 886 33.81 9.86 -32.88
C VAL A 886 32.61 9.28 -32.10
N LYS A 887 32.71 8.05 -31.60
CA LYS A 887 31.67 7.43 -30.75
C LYS A 887 31.67 8.09 -29.36
N SER A 888 30.50 8.22 -28.74
CA SER A 888 30.23 8.92 -27.48
C SER A 888 29.20 8.17 -26.63
N GLY A 889 29.05 8.53 -25.35
CA GLY A 889 28.16 7.81 -24.43
C GLY A 889 28.83 6.57 -23.81
N ALA A 890 28.05 5.79 -23.05
CA ALA A 890 28.44 4.46 -22.56
C ALA A 890 27.46 3.35 -23.03
N SER A 891 27.58 2.16 -22.45
CA SER A 891 26.73 0.98 -22.70
C SER A 891 26.51 0.72 -24.20
N TRP A 892 25.27 0.52 -24.65
CA TRP A 892 24.92 0.31 -26.05
C TRP A 892 25.06 1.57 -26.91
N VAL A 893 24.90 2.77 -26.34
CA VAL A 893 25.00 4.06 -27.05
C VAL A 893 26.39 4.24 -27.65
N GLN A 894 27.44 3.90 -26.89
CA GLN A 894 28.83 3.95 -27.36
C GLN A 894 29.09 3.01 -28.56
N THR A 895 28.22 2.05 -28.83
CA THR A 895 28.38 1.10 -29.95
C THR A 895 27.84 1.64 -31.26
N LEU A 896 26.98 2.66 -31.25
CA LEU A 896 26.21 3.13 -32.41
C LEU A 896 27.10 3.56 -33.59
N GLU A 897 26.73 3.13 -34.78
CA GLU A 897 27.45 3.44 -36.01
C GLU A 897 27.11 4.82 -36.56
N LEU A 898 28.03 5.40 -37.33
CA LEU A 898 27.86 6.73 -37.89
C LEU A 898 26.69 6.74 -38.89
N GLN A 899 25.70 7.59 -38.65
CA GLN A 899 24.49 7.64 -39.46
C GLN A 899 24.82 8.27 -40.84
N ASN A 900 24.22 7.71 -41.90
CA ASN A 900 24.40 8.20 -43.27
C ASN A 900 23.42 9.34 -43.60
N GLN A 901 23.61 9.99 -44.76
CA GLN A 901 22.80 11.14 -45.15
C GLN A 901 21.29 10.84 -45.23
N THR A 902 20.88 9.63 -45.65
CA THR A 902 19.46 9.24 -45.71
C THR A 902 18.81 9.25 -44.32
N VAL A 903 19.52 8.75 -43.31
CA VAL A 903 19.05 8.78 -41.91
C VAL A 903 18.99 10.21 -41.38
N ILE A 904 20.01 11.03 -41.68
CA ILE A 904 20.05 12.46 -41.29
C ILE A 904 18.90 13.26 -41.95
N ASP A 905 18.60 13.01 -43.22
CA ASP A 905 17.51 13.67 -43.94
C ASP A 905 16.13 13.26 -43.40
N TYR A 906 15.98 11.99 -42.98
CA TYR A 906 14.79 11.50 -42.28
C TYR A 906 14.64 12.14 -40.89
N GLN A 907 15.71 12.25 -40.11
CA GLN A 907 15.69 12.93 -38.82
C GLN A 907 15.27 14.40 -38.92
N ASP A 908 15.79 15.12 -39.92
CA ASP A 908 15.34 16.48 -40.24
C ASP A 908 13.84 16.52 -40.63
N HIS A 909 13.34 15.49 -41.30
CA HIS A 909 11.91 15.36 -41.60
C HIS A 909 11.08 15.15 -40.34
N VAL A 910 11.43 14.17 -39.48
CA VAL A 910 10.75 13.90 -38.21
C VAL A 910 10.72 15.17 -37.34
N TYR A 911 11.85 15.87 -37.22
CA TYR A 911 11.92 17.12 -36.46
C TYR A 911 10.98 18.20 -37.02
N ARG A 912 10.94 18.44 -38.34
CA ARG A 912 9.97 19.36 -38.94
C ARG A 912 8.53 18.96 -38.64
N GLN A 913 8.22 17.67 -38.68
CA GLN A 913 6.88 17.14 -38.44
C GLN A 913 6.45 17.32 -36.98
N ARG A 914 7.36 17.12 -36.01
CA ARG A 914 7.17 17.46 -34.58
C ARG A 914 6.80 18.93 -34.39
N LEU A 915 7.59 19.85 -34.95
CA LEU A 915 7.33 21.30 -34.87
C LEU A 915 5.97 21.70 -35.47
N ARG A 916 5.57 21.05 -36.57
CA ARG A 916 4.28 21.28 -37.24
C ARG A 916 3.10 20.72 -36.43
N ALA A 917 3.27 19.57 -35.78
CA ALA A 917 2.23 18.98 -34.92
C ALA A 917 1.96 19.86 -33.68
N LEU A 918 3.01 20.45 -33.09
CA LEU A 918 2.91 21.40 -31.98
C LEU A 918 2.08 22.66 -32.29
N GLN A 919 1.94 23.07 -33.56
CA GLN A 919 1.16 24.26 -33.90
C GLN A 919 -0.32 24.14 -33.52
N ALA A 920 -0.89 22.93 -33.61
CA ALA A 920 -2.26 22.68 -33.15
C ALA A 920 -2.39 22.69 -31.61
N VAL A 921 -1.31 22.39 -30.88
CA VAL A 921 -1.25 22.57 -29.42
C VAL A 921 -1.16 24.05 -29.09
N ASP A 922 -0.34 24.82 -29.81
CA ASP A 922 -0.17 26.26 -29.59
C ASP A 922 -1.49 27.04 -29.83
N GLU A 923 -2.25 26.68 -30.87
CA GLU A 923 -3.60 27.19 -31.11
C GLU A 923 -4.60 26.79 -30.01
N MET A 924 -4.45 25.61 -29.39
CA MET A 924 -5.28 25.16 -28.27
C MET A 924 -4.95 25.95 -26.99
N VAL A 925 -3.66 26.24 -26.74
CA VAL A 925 -3.21 27.10 -25.64
C VAL A 925 -3.82 28.50 -25.78
N ASP A 926 -3.76 29.10 -26.97
CA ASP A 926 -4.33 30.42 -27.23
C ASP A 926 -5.85 30.47 -26.95
N ALA A 927 -6.58 29.45 -27.39
CA ALA A 927 -8.03 29.34 -27.20
C ALA A 927 -8.44 29.16 -25.73
N LEU A 928 -7.72 28.33 -24.96
CA LEU A 928 -8.00 28.12 -23.54
C LEU A 928 -7.74 29.39 -22.72
N ILE A 929 -6.67 30.12 -23.02
CA ILE A 929 -6.34 31.36 -22.31
C ILE A 929 -7.30 32.49 -22.70
N ALA A 930 -7.69 32.60 -23.97
CA ALA A 930 -8.73 33.52 -24.40
C ALA A 930 -10.08 33.25 -23.69
N ARG A 931 -10.44 31.97 -23.50
CA ARG A 931 -11.66 31.58 -22.79
C ARG A 931 -11.63 31.96 -21.29
N LEU A 932 -10.46 31.93 -20.66
CA LEU A 932 -10.23 32.41 -19.28
C LEU A 932 -10.28 33.95 -19.18
N GLU A 933 -9.80 34.66 -20.21
CA GLU A 933 -9.91 36.12 -20.31
C GLU A 933 -11.38 36.54 -20.48
N ASP A 934 -12.12 35.91 -21.39
CA ASP A 934 -13.55 36.19 -21.66
C ASP A 934 -14.47 35.92 -20.46
N SER A 935 -14.07 35.04 -19.53
CA SER A 935 -14.78 34.77 -18.27
C SER A 935 -14.29 35.62 -17.08
N GLY A 936 -13.26 36.44 -17.27
CA GLY A 936 -12.61 37.18 -16.19
C GLY A 936 -12.00 36.28 -15.10
N GLN A 937 -11.70 35.01 -15.41
CA GLN A 937 -11.08 34.07 -14.46
C GLN A 937 -9.56 33.94 -14.61
N LEU A 938 -8.96 34.53 -15.66
CA LEU A 938 -7.50 34.48 -15.87
C LEU A 938 -6.71 34.92 -14.62
N ASP A 939 -7.06 36.06 -14.01
CA ASP A 939 -6.35 36.62 -12.86
C ASP A 939 -6.47 35.78 -11.57
N ASN A 940 -7.36 34.78 -11.54
CA ASN A 940 -7.51 33.81 -10.45
C ASN A 940 -6.95 32.42 -10.81
N THR A 941 -6.36 32.24 -11.99
CA THR A 941 -5.98 30.91 -12.52
C THR A 941 -4.47 30.80 -12.69
N TYR A 942 -3.86 29.81 -12.04
CA TYR A 942 -2.49 29.40 -12.39
C TYR A 942 -2.53 28.54 -13.66
N ILE A 943 -1.76 28.93 -14.66
CA ILE A 943 -1.58 28.22 -15.92
C ILE A 943 -0.17 27.64 -15.92
N ILE A 944 -0.07 26.33 -16.00
CA ILE A 944 1.19 25.57 -15.98
C ILE A 944 1.35 24.85 -17.32
N TYR A 945 2.55 24.88 -17.87
CA TYR A 945 2.91 24.19 -19.11
C TYR A 945 4.17 23.35 -18.88
N SER A 946 4.11 22.06 -19.21
CA SER A 946 5.25 21.13 -19.17
C SER A 946 5.16 20.05 -20.26
N ALA A 947 6.22 19.27 -20.41
CA ALA A 947 6.22 17.98 -21.12
C ALA A 947 6.31 16.81 -20.11
N ASP A 948 5.90 15.60 -20.49
CA ASP A 948 6.10 14.40 -19.65
C ASP A 948 7.51 13.80 -19.73
N ASN A 949 8.21 13.96 -20.85
CA ASN A 949 9.64 13.72 -20.99
C ASN A 949 10.21 14.53 -22.16
N GLY A 950 11.54 14.67 -22.18
CA GLY A 950 12.26 15.19 -23.33
C GLY A 950 12.31 14.18 -24.49
N TYR A 951 13.13 14.48 -25.48
CA TYR A 951 13.25 13.68 -26.70
C TYR A 951 14.53 14.02 -27.46
N HIS A 952 15.21 13.01 -28.01
CA HIS A 952 16.41 13.18 -28.84
C HIS A 952 16.16 12.73 -30.29
N ILE A 953 16.95 13.29 -31.22
CA ILE A 953 16.97 12.92 -32.65
C ILE A 953 18.41 13.06 -33.18
N GLY A 954 19.19 11.99 -33.21
CA GLY A 954 20.55 12.00 -33.77
C GLY A 954 21.65 12.44 -32.79
N GLN A 955 21.31 13.00 -31.62
CA GLN A 955 22.26 13.22 -30.54
C GLN A 955 22.89 11.89 -30.09
N HIS A 956 24.19 11.87 -29.85
CA HIS A 956 24.99 10.65 -29.59
C HIS A 956 24.84 9.53 -30.65
N ARG A 957 24.41 9.87 -31.87
CA ARG A 957 24.00 8.92 -32.94
C ARG A 957 22.76 8.08 -32.59
N LEU A 958 22.00 8.47 -31.57
CA LEU A 958 20.71 7.86 -31.25
C LEU A 958 19.72 8.08 -32.40
N PRO A 959 18.84 7.12 -32.72
CA PRO A 959 17.63 7.36 -33.50
C PRO A 959 16.69 8.38 -32.82
N PRO A 960 15.59 8.82 -33.45
CA PRO A 960 14.52 9.49 -32.73
C PRO A 960 14.01 8.64 -31.55
N GLY A 961 13.86 9.24 -30.37
CA GLY A 961 13.35 8.54 -29.19
C GLY A 961 13.58 9.27 -27.88
N LYS A 962 13.52 8.49 -26.80
CA LYS A 962 13.66 8.87 -25.38
C LYS A 962 14.38 7.74 -24.63
N THR A 963 14.18 7.56 -23.32
CA THR A 963 14.75 6.48 -22.46
C THR A 963 16.21 6.62 -22.03
N THR A 964 16.88 7.74 -22.28
CA THR A 964 18.26 7.98 -21.84
C THR A 964 18.35 9.06 -20.76
N GLY A 965 19.50 9.15 -20.08
CA GLY A 965 19.77 10.19 -19.09
C GLY A 965 20.42 11.46 -19.64
N TYR A 966 20.53 11.62 -20.96
CA TYR A 966 21.09 12.83 -21.58
C TYR A 966 20.13 14.03 -21.42
N GLU A 967 20.67 15.26 -21.39
CA GLU A 967 19.89 16.51 -21.20
C GLU A 967 18.71 16.64 -22.19
N GLU A 968 18.82 16.10 -23.41
CA GLU A 968 17.76 16.06 -24.41
C GLU A 968 16.50 15.33 -23.94
N ASP A 969 16.67 14.26 -23.14
CA ASP A 969 15.61 13.38 -22.65
C ASP A 969 15.10 13.78 -21.27
N ILE A 970 15.99 14.28 -20.40
CA ILE A 970 15.65 14.52 -19.00
C ILE A 970 15.20 15.94 -18.69
N ARG A 971 15.54 16.94 -19.51
CA ARG A 971 15.27 18.35 -19.23
C ARG A 971 14.19 18.89 -20.16
N VAL A 972 13.08 19.32 -19.57
CA VAL A 972 11.83 19.68 -20.27
C VAL A 972 11.49 21.16 -20.08
N PRO A 973 10.75 21.79 -21.01
CA PRO A 973 10.23 23.13 -20.77
C PRO A 973 9.27 23.11 -19.58
N PHE A 974 9.39 24.07 -18.66
CA PHE A 974 8.43 24.27 -17.57
C PHE A 974 8.14 25.76 -17.36
N TYR A 975 6.87 26.16 -17.54
CA TYR A 975 6.41 27.54 -17.40
C TYR A 975 5.22 27.62 -16.44
N ILE A 976 5.18 28.67 -15.60
CA ILE A 976 4.01 28.97 -14.77
C ILE A 976 3.65 30.46 -14.81
N ARG A 977 2.37 30.74 -15.09
CA ARG A 977 1.72 32.05 -15.02
C ARG A 977 0.61 31.99 -13.97
N GLY A 978 0.31 33.09 -13.28
CA GLY A 978 -0.90 33.14 -12.45
C GLY A 978 -0.88 34.20 -11.35
N PRO A 979 -1.82 34.13 -10.39
CA PRO A 979 -1.99 35.10 -9.32
C PRO A 979 -0.68 35.48 -8.61
N GLY A 980 -0.29 36.76 -8.72
CA GLY A 980 0.88 37.31 -8.03
C GLY A 980 2.24 36.92 -8.59
N ILE A 981 2.32 36.06 -9.62
CA ILE A 981 3.59 35.69 -10.28
C ILE A 981 4.08 36.86 -11.15
N PRO A 982 5.37 37.25 -11.09
CA PRO A 982 5.91 38.33 -11.91
C PRO A 982 5.96 37.94 -13.39
N GLN A 983 5.73 38.92 -14.26
CA GLN A 983 5.79 38.75 -15.70
C GLN A 983 7.24 38.68 -16.21
N GLY A 984 7.53 37.68 -17.06
CA GLY A 984 8.77 37.58 -17.83
C GLY A 984 10.00 37.25 -16.98
N GLY A 985 9.81 36.61 -15.82
CA GLY A 985 10.90 36.21 -14.94
C GLY A 985 11.44 34.81 -15.26
N SER A 986 12.47 34.40 -14.52
CA SER A 986 12.98 33.03 -14.57
C SER A 986 13.39 32.55 -13.17
N VAL A 987 13.34 31.24 -12.98
CA VAL A 987 13.74 30.55 -11.75
C VAL A 987 14.91 29.63 -12.08
N ASP A 988 16.11 30.05 -11.66
CA ASP A 988 17.35 29.29 -11.78
C ASP A 988 17.54 28.37 -10.57
N ARG A 989 16.69 27.33 -10.49
CA ARG A 989 16.71 26.33 -9.41
C ARG A 989 16.46 24.94 -9.98
N VAL A 990 17.13 23.94 -9.39
CA VAL A 990 16.85 22.54 -9.66
C VAL A 990 15.43 22.24 -9.17
N THR A 991 14.61 21.71 -10.07
CA THR A 991 13.24 21.29 -9.80
C THR A 991 12.91 20.08 -10.66
N THR A 992 11.90 19.31 -10.26
CA THR A 992 11.61 18.02 -10.86
C THR A 992 10.10 17.75 -10.95
N HIS A 993 9.70 16.73 -11.71
CA HIS A 993 8.29 16.32 -11.77
C HIS A 993 7.67 15.97 -10.40
N ILE A 994 8.45 15.43 -9.47
CA ILE A 994 7.97 15.09 -8.12
C ILE A 994 7.70 16.33 -7.24
N ASP A 995 8.21 17.50 -7.63
CA ASP A 995 7.97 18.78 -6.96
C ASP A 995 6.64 19.44 -7.38
N ILE A 996 6.01 18.98 -8.47
CA ILE A 996 4.80 19.59 -9.03
C ILE A 996 3.59 19.42 -8.11
N ALA A 997 3.32 18.20 -7.61
CA ALA A 997 2.20 17.97 -6.70
C ALA A 997 2.35 18.75 -5.36
N PRO A 998 3.52 18.76 -4.68
CA PRO A 998 3.80 19.68 -3.57
C PRO A 998 3.56 21.16 -3.90
N THR A 999 3.98 21.61 -5.09
CA THR A 999 3.79 23.02 -5.52
C THR A 999 2.31 23.38 -5.68
N LEU A 1000 1.51 22.48 -6.25
CA LEU A 1000 0.06 22.70 -6.39
C LEU A 1000 -0.64 22.74 -5.02
N PHE A 1001 -0.17 21.96 -4.04
CA PHE A 1001 -0.62 22.05 -2.66
C PHE A 1001 -0.29 23.41 -2.03
N ASP A 1002 0.95 23.89 -2.14
CA ASP A 1002 1.39 25.19 -1.62
C ASP A 1002 0.59 26.35 -2.23
N LEU A 1003 0.45 26.37 -3.57
CA LEU A 1003 -0.35 27.37 -4.28
C LEU A 1003 -1.85 27.32 -3.92
N ALA A 1004 -2.40 26.14 -3.64
CA ALA A 1004 -3.77 25.95 -3.15
C ALA A 1004 -3.93 26.20 -1.63
N ARG A 1005 -2.82 26.46 -0.90
CA ARG A 1005 -2.76 26.58 0.56
C ARG A 1005 -3.25 25.34 1.31
N LEU A 1006 -2.84 24.17 0.81
CA LEU A 1006 -3.11 22.87 1.41
C LEU A 1006 -1.88 22.40 2.22
N PRO A 1007 -2.07 21.68 3.33
CA PRO A 1007 -0.95 21.11 4.09
C PRO A 1007 -0.21 20.08 3.23
N LEU A 1008 1.10 20.23 3.11
CA LEU A 1008 1.95 19.26 2.41
C LEU A 1008 1.84 17.87 3.04
N ARG A 1009 2.01 16.84 2.23
CA ARG A 1009 1.98 15.45 2.67
C ARG A 1009 3.40 14.95 2.99
N ASN A 1010 3.52 14.11 4.02
CA ASN A 1010 4.80 13.53 4.45
C ASN A 1010 5.32 12.43 3.50
N ASP A 1011 4.49 11.97 2.57
CA ASP A 1011 4.78 10.90 1.60
C ASP A 1011 5.12 11.42 0.20
N PHE A 1012 5.42 12.72 0.07
CA PHE A 1012 6.05 13.32 -1.11
C PHE A 1012 7.56 13.14 -1.04
N ASP A 1013 8.16 12.70 -2.14
CA ASP A 1013 9.62 12.64 -2.33
C ASP A 1013 10.20 14.00 -2.78
N GLY A 1014 9.34 14.89 -3.30
CA GLY A 1014 9.67 16.26 -3.72
C GLY A 1014 9.18 17.35 -2.76
N THR A 1015 9.48 18.61 -3.07
CA THR A 1015 9.09 19.79 -2.27
C THR A 1015 8.46 20.89 -3.12
N PRO A 1016 7.74 21.87 -2.53
CA PRO A 1016 7.21 23.00 -3.30
C PRO A 1016 8.32 23.78 -4.00
N MET A 1017 8.18 23.93 -5.31
CA MET A 1017 9.07 24.73 -6.13
C MET A 1017 9.04 26.21 -5.68
N PRO A 1018 10.16 26.94 -5.75
CA PRO A 1018 10.23 28.34 -5.36
C PRO A 1018 9.56 29.27 -6.39
N VAL A 1019 8.22 29.22 -6.47
CA VAL A 1019 7.40 30.08 -7.33
C VAL A 1019 7.42 31.51 -6.76
N PRO A 1020 7.96 32.51 -7.48
CA PRO A 1020 7.98 33.89 -6.98
C PRO A 1020 6.56 34.46 -6.95
N SER A 1021 6.14 35.05 -5.82
CA SER A 1021 4.85 35.74 -5.73
C SER A 1021 4.94 37.06 -4.96
N GLN A 1022 4.17 38.07 -5.38
CA GLN A 1022 4.14 39.41 -4.77
C GLN A 1022 3.55 39.47 -3.34
N ARG A 1023 3.19 38.32 -2.72
CA ARG A 1023 2.68 38.26 -1.33
C ARG A 1023 3.82 37.95 -0.34
N GLU A 1024 4.85 38.81 -0.32
CA GLU A 1024 6.15 38.61 0.35
C GLU A 1024 6.15 38.56 1.91
N THR A 1025 5.03 38.33 2.61
CA THR A 1025 4.98 38.56 4.08
C THR A 1025 4.46 37.43 4.98
N GLU A 1026 3.74 36.42 4.49
CA GLU A 1026 3.14 35.40 5.39
C GLU A 1026 3.29 33.98 4.85
N THR A 1027 4.11 33.18 5.55
CA THR A 1027 4.26 31.71 5.39
C THR A 1027 4.57 31.22 3.98
N GLN A 1028 5.71 31.62 3.41
CA GLN A 1028 6.44 30.67 2.54
C GLN A 1028 7.10 29.63 3.44
N THR A 1029 6.67 28.38 3.30
CA THR A 1029 7.50 27.22 3.68
C THR A 1029 8.86 27.40 3.01
N GLN A 1030 9.96 27.37 3.77
CA GLN A 1030 11.29 27.54 3.18
C GLN A 1030 11.51 26.42 2.15
N SER A 1031 11.44 26.74 0.85
CA SER A 1031 11.67 25.76 -0.22
C SER A 1031 13.08 25.19 -0.03
N ILE A 1032 13.17 23.89 0.27
CA ILE A 1032 14.44 23.26 0.59
C ILE A 1032 15.25 23.22 -0.69
N LEU A 1033 16.33 23.99 -0.75
CA LEU A 1033 17.22 24.02 -1.90
C LEU A 1033 17.99 22.70 -1.96
N HIS A 1034 17.66 21.85 -2.92
CA HIS A 1034 18.48 20.70 -3.30
C HIS A 1034 19.22 20.98 -4.61
N GLU A 1035 20.37 20.34 -4.76
CA GLU A 1035 21.27 20.43 -5.92
C GLU A 1035 21.12 19.24 -6.86
N HIS A 1036 20.44 18.18 -6.43
CA HIS A 1036 20.42 16.89 -7.10
C HIS A 1036 19.05 16.60 -7.73
N VAL A 1037 19.09 15.74 -8.75
CA VAL A 1037 17.95 15.04 -9.35
C VAL A 1037 18.33 13.57 -9.50
N THR A 1038 17.44 12.69 -9.06
CA THR A 1038 17.51 11.26 -9.37
C THR A 1038 16.92 11.04 -10.76
N VAL A 1039 17.66 10.39 -11.64
CA VAL A 1039 17.15 9.93 -12.93
C VAL A 1039 17.30 8.41 -13.00
N GLU A 1040 16.23 7.70 -13.34
CA GLU A 1040 16.19 6.24 -13.31
C GLU A 1040 15.38 5.65 -14.47
N PHE A 1041 15.83 4.49 -14.96
CA PHE A 1041 15.20 3.73 -16.05
C PHE A 1041 15.43 2.23 -15.89
N TRP A 1042 14.52 1.39 -16.41
CA TRP A 1042 14.60 -0.07 -16.36
C TRP A 1042 14.25 -0.74 -17.69
N GLY A 1043 14.76 -1.95 -17.90
CA GLY A 1043 14.41 -2.80 -19.02
C GLY A 1043 15.05 -2.34 -20.33
N HIS A 1044 14.26 -1.76 -21.22
CA HIS A 1044 14.58 -1.70 -22.63
C HIS A 1044 14.26 -0.35 -23.28
N SER A 1045 15.15 0.09 -24.17
CA SER A 1045 14.96 1.30 -24.97
C SER A 1045 14.14 0.99 -26.23
N VAL A 1046 13.11 1.78 -26.51
CA VAL A 1046 12.31 1.70 -27.74
C VAL A 1046 12.75 2.81 -28.68
N LEU A 1047 13.09 2.43 -29.91
CA LEU A 1047 13.60 3.33 -30.95
C LEU A 1047 12.46 3.70 -31.91
N GLU A 1048 12.19 4.99 -32.07
CA GLU A 1048 10.97 5.47 -32.72
C GLU A 1048 11.23 5.96 -34.15
N GLY A 1049 10.38 5.56 -35.10
CA GLY A 1049 10.47 5.97 -36.51
C GLY A 1049 10.98 4.89 -37.48
N GLU A 1050 10.81 5.15 -38.77
CA GLU A 1050 11.02 4.15 -39.85
C GLU A 1050 12.49 3.74 -40.01
N TYR A 1051 13.41 4.71 -39.98
CA TYR A 1051 14.85 4.50 -40.15
C TYR A 1051 15.60 4.22 -38.83
N SER A 1052 14.86 3.96 -37.75
CA SER A 1052 15.39 3.95 -36.38
C SER A 1052 15.91 2.58 -35.93
N ARG A 1053 15.82 1.58 -36.79
CA ARG A 1053 16.26 0.21 -36.54
C ARG A 1053 17.78 0.09 -36.56
N ILE A 1054 18.36 -0.50 -35.51
CA ILE A 1054 19.82 -0.66 -35.36
C ILE A 1054 20.26 -2.14 -35.39
N GLY A 1055 21.56 -2.35 -35.59
CA GLY A 1055 22.19 -3.67 -35.62
C GLY A 1055 21.93 -4.49 -36.89
N TYR A 1056 22.63 -5.63 -37.04
CA TYR A 1056 22.60 -6.47 -38.24
C TYR A 1056 21.21 -7.04 -38.59
N MET A 1057 20.32 -7.17 -37.60
CA MET A 1057 18.96 -7.69 -37.77
C MET A 1057 17.87 -6.62 -37.76
N GLY A 1058 18.22 -5.33 -37.61
CA GLY A 1058 17.26 -4.22 -37.64
C GLY A 1058 16.24 -4.21 -36.48
N THR A 1059 16.73 -4.22 -35.23
CA THR A 1059 15.88 -4.12 -34.04
C THR A 1059 15.45 -2.67 -33.77
N SER A 1060 14.19 -2.48 -33.33
CA SER A 1060 13.65 -1.23 -32.79
C SER A 1060 13.54 -1.25 -31.26
N ASN A 1061 14.11 -2.27 -30.61
CA ASN A 1061 14.10 -2.47 -29.17
C ASN A 1061 15.51 -2.88 -28.73
N VAL A 1062 16.08 -2.16 -27.75
CA VAL A 1062 17.43 -2.38 -27.21
C VAL A 1062 17.33 -2.83 -25.75
N PRO A 1063 17.72 -4.07 -25.42
CA PRO A 1063 17.67 -4.57 -24.05
C PRO A 1063 18.78 -3.97 -23.17
N ASN A 1064 18.68 -4.17 -21.86
CA ASN A 1064 19.68 -3.79 -20.85
C ASN A 1064 19.92 -2.26 -20.78
N ASN A 1065 18.86 -1.47 -20.93
CA ASN A 1065 18.90 -0.01 -20.80
C ASN A 1065 18.72 0.46 -19.33
N THR A 1066 18.83 -0.43 -18.36
CA THR A 1066 18.64 -0.11 -16.93
C THR A 1066 19.80 0.70 -16.38
N TYR A 1067 19.52 1.85 -15.76
CA TYR A 1067 20.52 2.70 -15.10
C TYR A 1067 19.92 3.50 -13.93
N LYS A 1068 20.78 3.90 -12.99
CA LYS A 1068 20.53 4.97 -12.00
C LYS A 1068 21.52 6.10 -12.27
N SER A 1069 21.05 7.34 -12.16
CA SER A 1069 21.88 8.52 -12.37
C SER A 1069 21.60 9.61 -11.34
N ALA A 1070 22.68 10.30 -10.93
CA ALA A 1070 22.63 11.53 -10.15
C ALA A 1070 23.01 12.70 -11.07
N ARG A 1071 22.03 13.58 -11.33
CA ARG A 1071 22.25 14.86 -12.00
C ARG A 1071 22.41 15.93 -10.92
N ILE A 1072 23.57 16.58 -10.85
CA ILE A 1072 23.93 17.48 -9.74
C ILE A 1072 24.27 18.86 -10.32
N LEU A 1073 23.55 19.89 -9.89
CA LEU A 1073 23.67 21.25 -10.41
C LEU A 1073 23.65 22.29 -9.29
N SER A 1074 24.69 23.12 -9.26
CA SER A 1074 24.81 24.32 -8.44
C SER A 1074 25.43 25.45 -9.27
N GLN A 1075 25.72 26.59 -8.63
CA GLN A 1075 26.50 27.66 -9.26
C GLN A 1075 28.00 27.32 -9.42
N GLU A 1076 28.48 26.25 -8.77
CA GLU A 1076 29.90 25.89 -8.70
C GLU A 1076 30.23 24.60 -9.47
N TYR A 1077 29.22 23.78 -9.80
CA TYR A 1077 29.38 22.52 -10.53
C TYR A 1077 28.10 22.10 -11.23
N ASN A 1078 28.27 21.37 -12.33
CA ASN A 1078 27.18 20.96 -13.20
C ASN A 1078 27.49 19.55 -13.73
N LEU A 1079 27.19 18.51 -12.94
CA LEU A 1079 27.59 17.12 -13.19
C LEU A 1079 26.41 16.24 -13.58
N TYR A 1080 26.70 15.20 -14.36
CA TYR A 1080 25.86 14.02 -14.52
C TYR A 1080 26.72 12.79 -14.25
N TYR A 1081 26.29 11.93 -13.32
CA TYR A 1081 26.89 10.65 -13.00
C TYR A 1081 25.87 9.54 -13.21
N SER A 1082 26.26 8.42 -13.82
CA SER A 1082 25.38 7.27 -14.06
C SER A 1082 26.09 5.94 -13.88
N VAL A 1083 25.36 4.95 -13.37
CA VAL A 1083 25.74 3.54 -13.28
C VAL A 1083 24.69 2.71 -14.00
N TRP A 1084 25.15 1.90 -14.96
CA TRP A 1084 24.32 1.02 -15.79
C TRP A 1084 24.34 -0.41 -15.25
N CYS A 1085 23.28 -1.18 -15.51
CA CYS A 1085 23.21 -2.60 -15.14
C CYS A 1085 24.26 -3.49 -15.84
N SER A 1086 24.85 -3.01 -16.94
CA SER A 1086 26.01 -3.64 -17.59
C SER A 1086 27.33 -3.48 -16.81
N GLY A 1087 27.35 -2.65 -15.77
CA GLY A 1087 28.57 -2.20 -15.08
C GLY A 1087 29.27 -1.01 -15.77
N ASP A 1088 28.74 -0.54 -16.90
CA ASP A 1088 29.21 0.70 -17.52
C ASP A 1088 28.88 1.91 -16.63
N HIS A 1089 29.72 2.95 -16.75
CA HIS A 1089 29.61 4.17 -15.94
C HIS A 1089 29.80 5.41 -16.80
N GLU A 1090 29.10 6.48 -16.45
CA GLU A 1090 29.24 7.80 -17.09
C GLU A 1090 29.50 8.88 -16.07
N LEU A 1091 30.39 9.81 -16.40
CA LEU A 1091 30.57 11.06 -15.67
C LEU A 1091 30.89 12.19 -16.64
N TYR A 1092 30.03 13.22 -16.66
CA TYR A 1092 30.21 14.44 -17.46
C TYR A 1092 30.23 15.68 -16.56
N ASP A 1093 31.05 16.66 -16.90
CA ASP A 1093 30.97 18.03 -16.39
C ASP A 1093 30.34 18.93 -17.46
N LEU A 1094 29.04 19.17 -17.35
CA LEU A 1094 28.25 19.97 -18.27
C LEU A 1094 28.58 21.47 -18.18
N SER A 1095 29.43 21.90 -17.24
CA SER A 1095 30.01 23.26 -17.24
C SER A 1095 30.97 23.46 -18.42
N THR A 1096 31.67 22.40 -18.83
CA THR A 1096 32.68 22.41 -19.89
C THR A 1096 32.30 21.56 -21.10
N ASP A 1097 31.43 20.57 -20.90
CA ASP A 1097 30.89 19.66 -21.92
C ASP A 1097 29.35 19.60 -21.87
N PRO A 1098 28.65 20.68 -22.24
CA PRO A 1098 27.19 20.76 -22.20
C PRO A 1098 26.47 19.83 -23.20
N TYR A 1099 27.24 19.07 -24.00
CA TYR A 1099 26.74 18.11 -24.97
C TYR A 1099 27.15 16.66 -24.62
N GLN A 1100 27.65 16.41 -23.40
CA GLN A 1100 27.94 15.08 -22.86
C GLN A 1100 28.80 14.20 -23.80
N MET A 1101 29.79 14.80 -24.47
CA MET A 1101 30.63 14.15 -25.47
C MET A 1101 31.82 13.38 -24.90
N THR A 1102 32.30 13.75 -23.71
CA THR A 1102 33.54 13.26 -23.11
C THR A 1102 33.26 12.63 -21.75
N ASN A 1103 32.99 11.33 -21.75
CA ASN A 1103 32.86 10.58 -20.50
C ASN A 1103 34.21 10.57 -19.77
N LEU A 1104 34.25 11.15 -18.57
CA LEU A 1104 35.46 11.31 -17.75
C LEU A 1104 35.81 10.04 -16.96
N TYR A 1105 34.84 9.15 -16.72
CA TYR A 1105 35.01 7.96 -15.88
C TYR A 1105 36.12 6.98 -16.33
N PRO A 1106 36.34 6.71 -17.64
CA PRO A 1106 37.46 5.87 -18.10
C PRO A 1106 38.85 6.44 -17.77
N ALA A 1107 38.97 7.75 -17.57
CA ALA A 1107 40.23 8.44 -17.27
C ALA A 1107 40.38 8.84 -15.78
N ARG A 1108 39.53 8.32 -14.89
CA ARG A 1108 39.46 8.68 -13.46
C ARG A 1108 40.79 8.68 -12.70
N ALA A 1109 41.69 7.72 -12.99
CA ALA A 1109 42.98 7.61 -12.33
C ALA A 1109 44.01 8.70 -12.69
N SER A 1110 43.73 9.55 -13.70
CA SER A 1110 44.67 10.57 -14.20
C SER A 1110 44.08 11.98 -14.31
N LEU A 1111 42.80 12.16 -13.98
CA LEU A 1111 42.12 13.45 -14.04
C LEU A 1111 41.85 14.04 -12.65
N THR A 1112 41.61 15.35 -12.64
CA THR A 1112 41.18 16.11 -11.47
C THR A 1112 39.91 16.90 -11.81
N LEU A 1113 38.95 16.95 -10.91
CA LEU A 1113 37.70 17.70 -11.03
C LEU A 1113 37.38 18.34 -9.66
N LEU A 1114 36.82 19.56 -9.65
CA LEU A 1114 36.55 20.34 -8.42
C LEU A 1114 37.76 20.42 -7.46
N ASN A 1115 38.97 20.56 -8.01
CA ASN A 1115 40.25 20.58 -7.28
C ASN A 1115 40.59 19.31 -6.48
N ARG A 1116 39.97 18.17 -6.81
CA ARG A 1116 40.26 16.84 -6.24
C ARG A 1116 40.63 15.85 -7.35
N PRO A 1117 41.40 14.78 -7.06
CA PRO A 1117 41.48 13.60 -7.93
C PRO A 1117 40.08 13.09 -8.31
N LEU A 1118 39.86 12.73 -9.57
CA LEU A 1118 38.51 12.42 -10.07
C LEU A 1118 37.89 11.19 -9.38
N GLU A 1119 38.69 10.19 -8.99
CA GLU A 1119 38.22 9.05 -8.19
C GLU A 1119 37.58 9.47 -6.86
N LEU A 1120 38.16 10.45 -6.16
CA LEU A 1120 37.59 10.96 -4.91
C LEU A 1120 36.28 11.72 -5.13
N VAL A 1121 36.08 12.34 -6.29
CA VAL A 1121 34.79 12.96 -6.65
C VAL A 1121 33.77 11.88 -6.99
N ILE A 1122 34.17 10.84 -7.74
CA ILE A 1122 33.34 9.66 -8.06
C ILE A 1122 32.82 9.01 -6.78
N ASP A 1123 33.67 8.77 -5.79
CA ASP A 1123 33.28 8.16 -4.50
C ASP A 1123 32.14 8.91 -3.79
N ARG A 1124 32.04 10.23 -3.99
CA ARG A 1124 31.03 11.09 -3.35
C ARG A 1124 29.73 11.12 -4.13
N VAL A 1125 29.80 11.23 -5.46
CA VAL A 1125 28.59 11.20 -6.31
C VAL A 1125 27.97 9.80 -6.39
N ASP A 1126 28.78 8.75 -6.25
CA ASP A 1126 28.32 7.36 -6.14
C ASP A 1126 27.66 7.10 -4.78
N ALA A 1127 28.23 7.58 -3.67
CA ALA A 1127 27.59 7.52 -2.36
C ALA A 1127 26.27 8.32 -2.30
N LEU A 1128 26.21 9.48 -2.96
CA LEU A 1128 24.95 10.22 -3.14
C LEU A 1128 23.94 9.40 -3.95
N LEU A 1129 24.37 8.81 -5.07
CA LEU A 1129 23.52 7.97 -5.91
C LEU A 1129 23.00 6.72 -5.17
N LEU A 1130 23.82 6.13 -4.29
CA LEU A 1130 23.44 5.01 -3.43
C LEU A 1130 22.28 5.36 -2.47
N VAL A 1131 22.21 6.61 -1.99
CA VAL A 1131 21.06 7.10 -1.23
C VAL A 1131 19.88 7.39 -2.15
N LEU A 1132 20.12 8.05 -3.29
CA LEU A 1132 19.07 8.49 -4.20
C LEU A 1132 18.32 7.35 -4.90
N LYS A 1133 18.97 6.21 -5.15
CA LYS A 1133 18.34 5.04 -5.82
C LYS A 1133 17.33 4.28 -4.96
N SER A 1134 17.25 4.58 -3.67
CA SER A 1134 16.40 3.90 -2.66
C SER A 1134 15.75 4.88 -1.68
N CYS A 1135 15.78 6.18 -1.97
CA CYS A 1135 15.30 7.24 -1.09
C CYS A 1135 13.77 7.18 -0.93
N LYS A 1136 13.23 7.70 0.17
CA LYS A 1136 11.78 7.79 0.44
C LYS A 1136 11.48 9.05 1.26
N GLY A 1137 10.49 9.83 0.83
CA GLY A 1137 10.08 11.07 1.45
C GLY A 1137 11.24 12.04 1.63
N SER A 1138 11.45 12.49 2.87
CA SER A 1138 12.49 13.46 3.22
C SER A 1138 13.93 13.02 2.87
N THR A 1139 14.22 11.73 2.70
CA THR A 1139 15.56 11.28 2.27
C THR A 1139 15.83 11.50 0.78
N CYS A 1140 14.79 11.64 -0.05
CA CYS A 1140 14.93 12.09 -1.44
C CYS A 1140 15.24 13.60 -1.50
N VAL A 1141 14.68 14.38 -0.56
CA VAL A 1141 14.90 15.83 -0.46
C VAL A 1141 16.26 16.16 0.17
N GLN A 1142 16.68 15.41 1.19
CA GLN A 1142 17.89 15.68 1.99
C GLN A 1142 18.84 14.47 2.07
N PRO A 1143 19.30 13.92 0.93
CA PRO A 1143 20.09 12.68 0.88
C PRO A 1143 21.42 12.79 1.63
N TRP A 1144 22.04 13.97 1.65
CA TRP A 1144 23.28 14.21 2.40
C TRP A 1144 23.12 13.95 3.91
N LYS A 1145 21.94 14.19 4.50
CA LYS A 1145 21.68 13.87 5.92
C LYS A 1145 21.60 12.38 6.21
N VAL A 1146 21.39 11.53 5.19
CA VAL A 1146 21.44 10.08 5.36
C VAL A 1146 22.88 9.62 5.58
N LEU A 1147 23.84 10.25 4.89
CA LEU A 1147 25.27 9.98 5.04
C LEU A 1147 25.89 10.75 6.23
N HIS A 1148 25.43 11.98 6.49
CA HIS A 1148 25.93 12.90 7.52
C HIS A 1148 24.77 13.39 8.40
N SER A 1149 24.33 12.55 9.34
CA SER A 1149 23.19 12.84 10.22
C SER A 1149 23.43 13.97 11.22
N ASP A 1150 24.70 14.34 11.44
CA ASP A 1150 25.13 15.51 12.19
C ASP A 1150 24.93 16.85 11.45
N GLY A 1151 24.61 16.80 10.15
CA GLY A 1151 24.47 17.97 9.28
C GLY A 1151 25.81 18.60 8.86
N SER A 1152 26.94 17.90 9.03
CA SER A 1152 28.28 18.36 8.63
C SER A 1152 28.47 18.52 7.11
N VAL A 1153 27.63 17.85 6.32
CA VAL A 1153 27.60 17.91 4.85
C VAL A 1153 26.15 18.16 4.42
N ALA A 1154 25.93 19.23 3.65
CA ALA A 1154 24.62 19.55 3.06
C ALA A 1154 24.65 19.60 1.52
N SER A 1155 25.84 19.49 0.92
CA SER A 1155 26.08 19.58 -0.51
C SER A 1155 27.32 18.78 -0.93
N LEU A 1156 27.46 18.51 -2.24
CA LEU A 1156 28.67 17.94 -2.82
C LEU A 1156 29.90 18.79 -2.49
N LYS A 1157 29.75 20.12 -2.42
CA LYS A 1157 30.82 21.04 -2.00
C LYS A 1157 31.38 20.69 -0.63
N ASP A 1158 30.50 20.46 0.35
CA ASP A 1158 30.90 20.12 1.71
C ASP A 1158 31.51 18.71 1.75
N ALA A 1159 30.91 17.78 1.00
CA ALA A 1159 31.38 16.39 0.89
C ALA A 1159 32.84 16.32 0.39
N LEU A 1160 33.30 17.26 -0.46
CA LEU A 1160 34.67 17.29 -1.00
C LEU A 1160 35.78 17.53 0.04
N GLY A 1161 35.43 17.77 1.32
CA GLY A 1161 36.35 17.81 2.45
C GLY A 1161 37.28 16.58 2.51
N THR A 1162 38.55 16.83 2.83
CA THR A 1162 39.61 15.81 2.94
C THR A 1162 39.38 14.81 4.07
N GLU A 1163 38.80 15.29 5.16
CA GLU A 1163 38.35 14.57 6.36
C GLU A 1163 37.35 13.46 6.06
N TYR A 1164 36.66 13.52 4.90
CA TYR A 1164 35.69 12.54 4.46
C TYR A 1164 36.23 11.55 3.41
N ASP A 1165 37.50 11.68 2.96
CA ASP A 1165 38.07 10.83 1.91
C ASP A 1165 37.95 9.33 2.23
N ALA A 1166 38.36 8.92 3.42
CA ALA A 1166 38.30 7.52 3.84
C ALA A 1166 36.86 7.01 3.99
N PHE A 1167 35.92 7.88 4.35
CA PHE A 1167 34.50 7.54 4.51
C PHE A 1167 33.85 7.26 3.16
N TYR A 1168 33.99 8.17 2.19
CA TYR A 1168 33.42 7.99 0.83
C TYR A 1168 34.10 6.85 0.06
N ALA A 1169 35.41 6.64 0.24
CA ALA A 1169 36.11 5.49 -0.32
C ALA A 1169 35.58 4.14 0.24
N ALA A 1170 35.17 4.10 1.51
CA ALA A 1170 34.65 2.91 2.18
C ALA A 1170 33.15 2.61 1.93
N GLN A 1171 32.43 3.50 1.23
CA GLN A 1171 31.02 3.28 0.89
C GLN A 1171 30.86 2.04 -0.02
N PRO A 1172 29.78 1.24 0.16
CA PRO A 1172 29.33 0.33 -0.89
C PRO A 1172 29.16 1.10 -2.20
N LYS A 1173 29.51 0.48 -3.33
CA LYS A 1173 29.38 1.13 -4.63
C LYS A 1173 28.06 0.77 -5.30
N VAL A 1174 27.47 1.68 -6.05
CA VAL A 1174 26.27 1.39 -6.83
C VAL A 1174 26.62 0.34 -7.88
N GLN A 1175 25.86 -0.75 -7.91
CA GLN A 1175 26.05 -1.87 -8.82
C GLN A 1175 24.75 -2.67 -8.90
N TYR A 1176 24.63 -3.50 -9.95
CA TYR A 1176 23.49 -4.36 -10.17
C TYR A 1176 23.92 -5.83 -10.16
N THR A 1177 23.00 -6.71 -9.78
CA THR A 1177 23.16 -8.16 -9.93
C THR A 1177 22.53 -8.67 -11.24
N ALA A 1178 21.53 -7.95 -11.78
CA ALA A 1178 20.92 -8.24 -13.08
C ALA A 1178 20.37 -6.98 -13.79
N CYS A 1179 20.16 -7.08 -15.11
CA CYS A 1179 19.49 -6.08 -15.93
C CYS A 1179 17.99 -6.39 -16.05
N GLU A 1180 17.19 -6.00 -15.07
CA GLU A 1180 15.77 -6.33 -15.04
C GLU A 1180 14.89 -5.45 -15.93
N ALA A 1181 13.73 -5.99 -16.29
CA ALA A 1181 12.69 -5.32 -17.07
C ALA A 1181 11.83 -4.31 -16.27
N GLY A 1182 12.02 -4.25 -14.94
CA GLY A 1182 11.38 -3.30 -14.04
C GLY A 1182 12.10 -3.24 -12.70
N TYR A 1183 11.57 -2.50 -11.73
CA TYR A 1183 12.19 -2.40 -10.41
C TYR A 1183 11.98 -3.67 -9.57
N LEU A 1184 13.06 -4.43 -9.39
CA LEU A 1184 13.17 -5.59 -8.51
C LEU A 1184 14.35 -5.36 -7.56
N ILE A 1185 14.07 -5.26 -6.26
CA ILE A 1185 15.05 -4.78 -5.26
C ILE A 1185 16.24 -5.74 -5.10
N GLU A 1186 16.02 -7.03 -5.33
CA GLU A 1186 17.01 -8.10 -5.36
C GLU A 1186 18.03 -7.95 -6.50
N SER A 1187 17.66 -7.26 -7.58
CA SER A 1187 18.50 -7.05 -8.76
C SER A 1187 19.28 -5.73 -8.73
N GLU A 1188 18.91 -4.83 -7.81
CA GLU A 1188 19.41 -3.46 -7.67
C GLU A 1188 20.68 -3.34 -6.80
N GLY A 1189 21.24 -4.46 -6.32
CA GLY A 1189 22.47 -4.46 -5.52
C GLY A 1189 22.35 -3.72 -4.18
N PRO A 1190 23.41 -3.02 -3.71
CA PRO A 1190 23.38 -2.28 -2.45
C PRO A 1190 22.27 -1.21 -2.40
N GLN A 1191 21.56 -1.16 -1.27
CA GLN A 1191 20.43 -0.23 -1.04
C GLN A 1191 20.68 0.82 0.03
N ALA A 1192 21.75 0.69 0.83
CA ALA A 1192 22.07 1.56 1.94
C ALA A 1192 23.58 1.82 2.03
N GLY A 1193 23.94 3.06 2.31
CA GLY A 1193 25.32 3.48 2.60
C GLY A 1193 25.65 3.45 4.10
N LEU A 1194 26.93 3.60 4.41
CA LEU A 1194 27.42 3.83 5.77
C LEU A 1194 27.11 5.26 6.21
N GLN A 1195 26.85 5.47 7.50
CA GLN A 1195 26.72 6.81 8.10
C GLN A 1195 28.05 7.30 8.67
N TYR A 1196 28.35 8.58 8.49
CA TYR A 1196 29.51 9.24 9.06
C TYR A 1196 29.37 9.38 10.58
N ARG A 1197 30.40 8.99 11.34
CA ARG A 1197 30.44 9.03 12.82
C ARG A 1197 31.84 9.36 13.32
N ASP A 1198 32.20 10.64 13.35
CA ASP A 1198 33.40 11.21 14.01
C ASP A 1198 34.72 10.42 13.84
N GLY A 1199 34.93 9.82 12.66
CA GLY A 1199 36.17 9.12 12.32
C GLY A 1199 36.51 7.87 13.14
N LEU A 1200 35.57 7.29 13.91
CA LEU A 1200 35.80 6.06 14.67
C LEU A 1200 35.36 4.82 13.86
N SER A 1201 36.32 3.95 13.50
CA SER A 1201 36.00 2.66 12.89
C SER A 1201 35.40 1.68 13.92
N TRP A 1202 34.59 0.74 13.42
CA TRP A 1202 33.98 -0.33 14.23
C TRP A 1202 35.02 -1.18 14.98
N GLU A 1203 36.21 -1.35 14.39
CA GLU A 1203 37.36 -2.05 14.97
C GLU A 1203 37.92 -1.41 16.25
N ALA A 1204 37.56 -0.15 16.54
CA ALA A 1204 37.95 0.52 17.79
C ALA A 1204 37.02 0.19 18.98
N TRP A 1205 35.97 -0.63 18.78
CA TRP A 1205 34.92 -0.90 19.76
C TRP A 1205 34.70 -2.39 20.09
N THR A 1206 35.53 -3.30 19.54
CA THR A 1206 35.52 -4.76 19.85
C THR A 1206 36.72 -5.18 20.68
#